data_AF-A0A845DIR4-F1
#
_entry.id   AF-A0A845DIR4-F1
#
_cell.length_a   1.000
_cell.length_b   1.000
_cell.length_c   1.000
_cell.angle_alpha   90.00
_cell.angle_beta   90.00
_cell.angle_gamma   90.00
#
_symmetry.space_group_name_H-M   'P 1'
#
loop_
_entity.id
_entity.type
_entity.pdbx_description
1 polymer ?
#
loop_
_entity_poly.entity_id
_entity_poly.type
_entity_poly.pdbx_seq_one_letter_code
_entity_poly.pdbx_strand_id
1 'polypeptide(L)'
;MMHNRLLLSRLAAVLIAAAVFVSGCDQYMTSNLQMDGAVTGQSRQVTKADRAGFTVAMVEKALQRYDAEGREAAVDYYNSPESVDGEWYVFIVDENDEIIAHANPDLLGESLHGPVGVDITGYRQGEAIVGATEEGQWVDYIFLNLATGNQEFKHTWVVRHDGLIFGSGWYQILPDFSRSAPSKADRPGYTVHLVEQAIQRYKTEGREATLEYINSPANLDGEWYVFLIDENDFVIGHPREELRGQHSIGDEIGELGVDITGYRYGELLHNVDEEGLWIDYFFLNIATGNHEYKHSWVVRHDGLIFGSGWYQVLPGLELGATKAHPVAYTVAMVEQALQRYEAQGREATVEYYNTPESADGEYYVFIFDEDDTLIAHANPDLLGMDLKGDLGVDVTGYRFGDLMLSATEEGVWVDYLFQNLATGNQEFKHSWVVRRDGLLFGSGWYQVLPGWQSGATKGHPVAYTLAMVEQALQRYETEGMEATVEYYNTPESVDGEYYVFIFDENDQLIAHANPDLLGMDLKGDLGVDVTGYRFGDLMLSATEEGVWVDYLFQNLVTGNQEYKHTWVVRHDGLLFGSGWYQVLPSLALAVTKAQPAEYTVAMVDKALRYYKAHGREAAVAHYNTPESVDGEWYVYIFDENDQLIAHANPDLLGQDLKEDLGLDSTGYHFGTDMLEATAEGLWVRYVFLNPATGAEQTKHSWTVRHDGLLIGSGWYE
;
A
#
# COMPACT_ATOMS: atom_id res chain seq x y z
N MET A 1 54.45 14.55 14.51
CA MET A 1 54.53 16.02 14.45
C MET A 1 54.62 16.45 13.00
N MET A 2 53.64 17.27 12.60
CA MET A 2 53.66 18.30 11.53
C MET A 2 53.95 17.84 10.09
N HIS A 3 52.91 17.70 9.26
CA HIS A 3 52.31 18.77 8.43
C HIS A 3 53.28 19.34 7.39
N ASN A 4 53.29 18.75 6.19
CA ASN A 4 53.31 19.44 4.89
C ASN A 4 53.49 18.45 3.74
N ARG A 5 52.43 18.22 2.96
CA ARG A 5 52.49 17.86 1.53
C ARG A 5 51.23 18.44 0.85
N LEU A 6 51.41 19.48 0.02
CA LEU A 6 51.23 19.40 -1.44
C LEU A 6 49.78 19.01 -1.80
N LEU A 7 48.86 19.95 -2.07
CA LEU A 7 48.79 20.81 -3.27
C LEU A 7 49.15 20.04 -4.56
N LEU A 8 48.15 19.94 -5.45
CA LEU A 8 48.13 19.41 -6.83
C LEU A 8 47.59 17.99 -7.06
N SER A 9 46.27 17.86 -6.93
CA SER A 9 45.37 17.23 -7.92
C SER A 9 43.97 17.31 -7.31
N ARG A 10 43.05 18.18 -7.72
CA ARG A 10 42.28 18.06 -8.96
C ARG A 10 41.68 19.44 -9.26
N LEU A 11 42.28 20.12 -10.22
CA LEU A 11 41.76 21.31 -10.89
C LEU A 11 41.54 20.89 -12.34
N ALA A 12 40.49 20.09 -12.57
CA ALA A 12 39.98 19.69 -13.88
C ALA A 12 38.72 18.83 -13.72
N ALA A 13 37.57 19.48 -13.44
CA ALA A 13 36.21 19.05 -13.79
C ALA A 13 35.16 20.04 -13.21
N VAL A 14 35.37 21.34 -13.43
CA VAL A 14 34.42 22.43 -13.05
C VAL A 14 33.77 22.99 -14.32
N LEU A 15 33.48 22.17 -15.33
CA LEU A 15 32.93 22.68 -16.60
C LEU A 15 31.88 21.82 -17.30
N ILE A 16 31.33 20.76 -16.67
CA ILE A 16 30.15 20.05 -17.20
C ILE A 16 29.28 19.57 -16.02
N ALA A 17 28.58 20.50 -15.38
CA ALA A 17 27.37 20.24 -14.57
C ALA A 17 26.58 21.55 -14.30
N ALA A 18 26.81 22.59 -15.09
CA ALA A 18 26.07 23.87 -15.05
C ALA A 18 25.14 24.02 -16.27
N ALA A 19 24.75 22.90 -16.90
CA ALA A 19 23.92 22.89 -18.12
C ALA A 19 22.75 21.89 -18.08
N VAL A 20 22.37 21.36 -16.91
CA VAL A 20 21.16 20.52 -16.79
C VAL A 20 20.14 21.05 -15.75
N PHE A 21 20.52 22.01 -14.89
CA PHE A 21 19.58 22.65 -13.97
C PHE A 21 18.89 23.93 -14.48
N VAL A 22 19.18 24.34 -15.72
CA VAL A 22 18.52 25.51 -16.37
C VAL A 22 17.39 25.09 -17.33
N SER A 23 17.14 23.78 -17.51
CA SER A 23 16.11 23.29 -18.43
C SER A 23 14.84 22.74 -17.76
N GLY A 24 14.86 22.55 -16.43
CA GLY A 24 13.75 21.95 -15.67
C GLY A 24 12.85 22.94 -14.91
N CYS A 25 13.32 24.17 -14.65
CA CYS A 25 12.52 25.18 -13.95
C CYS A 25 11.67 26.06 -14.89
N ASP A 26 11.90 26.01 -16.20
CA ASP A 26 11.18 26.84 -17.19
C ASP A 26 9.82 26.26 -17.62
N GLN A 27 9.43 25.05 -17.18
CA GLN A 27 8.13 24.44 -17.54
C GLN A 27 7.03 24.57 -16.47
N TYR A 28 7.35 24.98 -15.24
CA TYR A 28 6.33 25.28 -14.21
C TYR A 28 6.00 26.78 -14.10
N MET A 29 6.79 27.67 -14.72
CA MET A 29 6.61 29.13 -14.65
C MET A 29 5.76 29.72 -15.79
N THR A 30 5.27 28.92 -16.75
CA THR A 30 4.48 29.43 -17.90
C THR A 30 2.99 29.09 -17.92
N SER A 31 2.40 28.39 -16.94
CA SER A 31 0.95 28.06 -17.01
C SER A 31 0.04 28.92 -16.12
N ASN A 32 0.53 29.81 -15.26
CA ASN A 32 -0.33 30.65 -14.40
C ASN A 32 -0.19 32.17 -14.59
N LEU A 33 0.46 32.64 -15.66
CA LEU A 33 0.49 34.06 -16.04
C LEU A 33 -0.11 34.29 -17.42
N GLN A 34 -1.41 34.04 -17.55
CA GLN A 34 -2.28 34.74 -18.51
C GLN A 34 -3.59 35.11 -17.82
N MET A 35 -3.55 36.20 -17.05
CA MET A 35 -4.75 36.99 -16.74
C MET A 35 -4.73 38.22 -17.64
N ASP A 36 -5.33 38.09 -18.82
CA ASP A 36 -5.88 39.25 -19.54
C ASP A 36 -7.36 39.37 -19.18
N GLY A 37 -7.69 40.42 -18.42
CA GLY A 37 -9.07 40.69 -18.04
C GLY A 37 -9.15 41.71 -16.92
N ALA A 38 -9.17 42.98 -17.29
CA ALA A 38 -9.40 44.10 -16.38
C ALA A 38 -10.65 43.88 -15.51
N VAL A 39 -10.45 43.68 -14.20
CA VAL A 39 -11.47 43.91 -13.18
C VAL A 39 -10.88 44.84 -12.13
N THR A 40 -11.40 46.05 -12.14
CA THR A 40 -11.13 47.11 -11.18
C THR A 40 -11.50 46.68 -9.76
N GLY A 41 -10.53 46.72 -8.85
CA GLY A 41 -10.69 47.11 -7.45
C GLY A 41 -11.67 46.31 -6.58
N GLN A 42 -11.21 45.19 -6.03
CA GLN A 42 -11.48 44.83 -4.64
C GLN A 42 -10.23 44.14 -4.07
N SER A 43 -9.58 44.77 -3.08
CA SER A 43 -8.57 44.11 -2.26
C SER A 43 -9.24 42.90 -1.63
N ARG A 44 -8.79 41.69 -1.97
CA ARG A 44 -9.18 40.48 -1.24
C ARG A 44 -8.80 40.74 0.22
N GLN A 45 -9.77 40.98 1.10
CA GLN A 45 -9.50 41.17 2.52
C GLN A 45 -8.95 39.85 3.03
N VAL A 46 -7.64 39.79 3.25
CA VAL A 46 -7.01 38.65 3.89
C VAL A 46 -7.53 38.61 5.33
N THR A 47 -8.16 37.49 5.69
CA THR A 47 -8.77 37.32 7.02
C THR A 47 -7.85 36.48 7.89
N LYS A 48 -7.98 36.57 9.21
CA LYS A 48 -7.20 35.75 10.17
C LYS A 48 -7.44 34.24 10.03
N ALA A 49 -8.46 33.81 9.28
CA ALA A 49 -8.65 32.40 8.93
C ALA A 49 -7.57 31.90 7.95
N ASP A 50 -7.02 32.78 7.11
CA ASP A 50 -5.84 32.53 6.28
C ASP A 50 -4.60 33.05 7.04
N ARG A 51 -4.10 32.23 7.97
CA ARG A 51 -3.02 32.63 8.90
C ARG A 51 -1.72 32.97 8.16
N ALA A 52 -1.39 32.21 7.12
CA ALA A 52 -0.20 32.46 6.29
C ALA A 52 -0.32 33.78 5.52
N GLY A 53 -1.43 33.96 4.78
CA GLY A 53 -1.69 35.20 4.06
C GLY A 53 -1.74 36.42 5.00
N PHE A 54 -2.37 36.29 6.17
CA PHE A 54 -2.50 37.40 7.13
C PHE A 54 -1.14 37.82 7.71
N THR A 55 -0.25 36.86 7.90
CA THR A 55 1.11 37.09 8.41
C THR A 55 1.97 37.83 7.41
N VAL A 56 1.95 37.39 6.15
CA VAL A 56 2.62 38.08 5.04
C VAL A 56 2.11 39.52 4.94
N ALA A 57 0.79 39.72 4.96
CA ALA A 57 0.18 41.05 4.92
C ALA A 57 0.57 41.94 6.12
N MET A 58 0.81 41.35 7.31
CA MET A 58 1.28 42.11 8.47
C MET A 58 2.72 42.59 8.31
N VAL A 59 3.62 41.74 7.80
CA VAL A 59 5.01 42.12 7.50
C VAL A 59 5.05 43.17 6.39
N GLU A 60 4.27 43.00 5.31
CA GLU A 60 4.15 44.01 4.26
C GLU A 60 3.68 45.37 4.79
N LYS A 61 2.69 45.37 5.71
CA LYS A 61 2.23 46.60 6.36
C LYS A 61 3.30 47.25 7.23
N ALA A 62 4.18 46.45 7.85
CA ALA A 62 5.31 46.94 8.61
C ALA A 62 6.36 47.62 7.73
N LEU A 63 6.67 47.00 6.59
CA LEU A 63 7.55 47.56 5.57
C LEU A 63 6.98 48.88 5.05
N GLN A 64 5.69 48.93 4.71
CA GLN A 64 5.02 50.17 4.27
C GLN A 64 5.07 51.28 5.32
N ARG A 65 4.92 50.95 6.61
CA ARG A 65 5.05 51.92 7.70
C ARG A 65 6.47 52.42 7.83
N TYR A 66 7.46 51.52 7.78
CA TYR A 66 8.88 51.87 7.80
C TYR A 66 9.22 52.83 6.66
N ASP A 67 8.77 52.54 5.44
CA ASP A 67 9.02 53.38 4.27
C ASP A 67 8.35 54.76 4.38
N ALA A 68 7.19 54.84 5.04
CA ALA A 68 6.42 56.08 5.16
C ALA A 68 6.88 56.96 6.34
N GLU A 69 7.20 56.35 7.48
CA GLU A 69 7.40 57.03 8.77
C GLU A 69 8.88 57.02 9.22
N GLY A 70 9.71 56.15 8.63
CA GLY A 70 11.13 55.99 8.95
C GLY A 70 11.41 55.07 10.14
N ARG A 71 12.69 54.68 10.29
CA ARG A 71 13.17 53.68 11.26
C ARG A 71 12.72 53.93 12.70
N GLU A 72 12.94 55.13 13.21
CA GLU A 72 12.66 55.46 14.62
C GLU A 72 11.16 55.35 14.93
N ALA A 73 10.30 55.91 14.08
CA ALA A 73 8.85 55.85 14.25
C ALA A 73 8.30 54.42 14.12
N ALA A 74 8.83 53.62 13.18
CA ALA A 74 8.43 52.22 13.02
C ALA A 74 8.85 51.38 14.23
N VAL A 75 10.09 51.52 14.71
CA VAL A 75 10.59 50.82 15.90
C VAL A 75 9.79 51.21 17.15
N ASP A 76 9.51 52.49 17.36
CA ASP A 76 8.70 52.97 18.48
C ASP A 76 7.29 52.37 18.45
N TYR A 77 6.66 52.32 17.27
CA TYR A 77 5.34 51.70 17.12
C TYR A 77 5.38 50.20 17.41
N TYR A 78 6.36 49.46 16.87
CA TYR A 78 6.43 48.00 17.05
C TYR A 78 6.94 47.55 18.43
N ASN A 79 7.42 48.49 19.25
CA ASN A 79 7.63 48.30 20.69
C ASN A 79 6.40 48.64 21.53
N SER A 80 5.32 49.14 20.92
CA SER A 80 4.11 49.54 21.61
C SER A 80 3.06 48.42 21.61
N PRO A 81 2.24 48.28 22.68
CA PRO A 81 1.17 47.28 22.72
C PRO A 81 0.14 47.42 21.58
N GLU A 82 -0.01 48.62 21.02
CA GLU A 82 -0.91 48.91 19.90
C GLU A 82 -0.49 48.27 18.57
N SER A 83 0.72 47.70 18.50
CA SER A 83 1.21 46.98 17.33
C SER A 83 0.87 45.48 17.32
N VAL A 84 0.33 44.95 18.42
CA VAL A 84 -0.02 43.54 18.58
C VAL A 84 -1.47 43.30 18.15
N ASP A 85 -1.71 42.28 17.33
CA ASP A 85 -3.05 41.88 16.91
C ASP A 85 -3.31 40.38 17.18
N GLY A 86 -3.76 40.07 18.41
CA GLY A 86 -3.94 38.69 18.86
C GLY A 86 -2.58 38.03 19.11
N GLU A 87 -2.31 36.94 18.39
CA GLU A 87 -1.01 36.24 18.44
C GLU A 87 0.04 36.83 17.49
N TRP A 88 -0.38 37.67 16.55
CA TRP A 88 0.50 38.30 15.58
C TRP A 88 1.11 39.59 16.13
N TYR A 89 2.42 39.68 16.01
CA TYR A 89 3.20 40.87 16.30
C TYR A 89 4.38 40.93 15.33
N VAL A 90 4.94 42.12 15.12
CA VAL A 90 6.13 42.30 14.29
C VAL A 90 7.35 42.45 15.19
N PHE A 91 8.46 41.82 14.80
CA PHE A 91 9.78 42.09 15.35
C PHE A 91 10.69 42.67 14.26
N ILE A 92 11.64 43.49 14.68
CA ILE A 92 12.63 44.13 13.80
C ILE A 92 14.02 43.84 14.35
N VAL A 93 14.91 43.39 13.47
CA VAL A 93 16.31 43.08 13.77
C VAL A 93 17.21 44.03 12.99
N ASP A 94 18.26 44.54 13.64
CA ASP A 94 19.20 45.47 13.05
C ASP A 94 20.31 44.82 12.23
N GLU A 95 21.21 45.65 11.71
CA GLU A 95 22.33 45.20 10.87
C GLU A 95 23.40 44.39 11.63
N ASN A 96 23.34 44.37 12.97
CA ASN A 96 24.20 43.57 13.85
C ASN A 96 23.52 42.27 14.29
N ASP A 97 22.37 41.96 13.69
CA ASP A 97 21.51 40.84 14.05
C ASP A 97 20.97 40.94 15.50
N GLU A 98 20.79 42.16 16.03
CA GLU A 98 20.20 42.43 17.35
C GLU A 98 18.73 42.85 17.23
N ILE A 99 17.88 42.37 18.14
CA ILE A 99 16.45 42.68 18.15
C ILE A 99 16.24 44.13 18.63
N ILE A 100 15.74 45.01 17.76
CA ILE A 100 15.48 46.43 18.07
C ILE A 100 14.00 46.78 18.22
N ALA A 101 13.09 45.92 17.75
CA ALA A 101 11.67 46.01 18.07
C ALA A 101 11.08 44.62 18.33
N HIS A 102 10.28 44.48 19.40
CA HIS A 102 9.53 43.26 19.70
C HIS A 102 8.41 43.57 20.70
N ALA A 103 7.28 42.86 20.60
CA ALA A 103 6.17 42.94 21.56
C ALA A 103 6.53 42.47 22.99
N ASN A 104 7.74 41.94 23.19
CA ASN A 104 8.28 41.53 24.48
C ASN A 104 9.54 42.37 24.73
N PRO A 105 9.49 43.36 25.64
CA PRO A 105 10.60 44.27 25.85
C PRO A 105 11.85 43.59 26.41
N ASP A 106 11.71 42.40 27.01
CA ASP A 106 12.85 41.65 27.56
C ASP A 106 13.80 41.10 26.48
N LEU A 107 13.37 41.08 25.21
CA LEU A 107 14.19 40.59 24.09
C LEU A 107 14.95 41.72 23.38
N LEU A 108 14.73 42.99 23.74
CA LEU A 108 15.36 44.12 23.07
C LEU A 108 16.87 44.16 23.37
N GLY A 109 17.68 44.24 22.32
CA GLY A 109 19.15 44.21 22.38
C GLY A 109 19.74 42.79 22.45
N GLU A 110 18.93 41.74 22.43
CA GLU A 110 19.43 40.38 22.33
C GLU A 110 19.86 40.06 20.89
N SER A 111 20.99 39.35 20.74
CA SER A 111 21.52 38.95 19.43
C SER A 111 20.93 37.62 18.96
N LEU A 112 20.55 37.53 17.69
CA LEU A 112 20.09 36.28 17.06
C LEU A 112 21.18 35.19 16.99
N HIS A 113 22.45 35.51 17.17
CA HIS A 113 23.51 34.50 17.31
C HIS A 113 23.65 33.98 18.76
N GLY A 114 22.94 34.62 19.70
CA GLY A 114 22.89 34.28 21.12
C GLY A 114 21.73 33.34 21.48
N PRO A 115 21.45 33.17 22.79
CA PRO A 115 20.44 32.22 23.27
C PRO A 115 19.03 32.46 22.72
N VAL A 116 18.63 33.70 22.42
CA VAL A 116 17.30 34.01 21.87
C VAL A 116 17.10 33.47 20.45
N GLY A 117 18.18 33.27 19.70
CA GLY A 117 18.17 32.69 18.36
C GLY A 117 18.36 31.18 18.33
N VAL A 118 18.25 30.53 19.49
CA VAL A 118 18.22 29.07 19.62
C VAL A 118 16.94 28.67 20.33
N ASP A 119 16.13 27.82 19.70
CA ASP A 119 14.87 27.38 20.27
C ASP A 119 15.08 26.29 21.31
N ILE A 120 13.99 25.86 21.96
CA ILE A 120 14.06 24.88 23.05
C ILE A 120 14.54 23.49 22.59
N THR A 121 14.51 23.20 21.28
CA THR A 121 15.04 21.95 20.69
C THR A 121 16.53 22.04 20.37
N GLY A 122 17.11 23.24 20.43
CA GLY A 122 18.48 23.50 19.99
C GLY A 122 18.60 23.90 18.52
N TYR A 123 17.48 24.01 17.79
CA TYR A 123 17.47 24.55 16.44
C TYR A 123 17.87 26.02 16.47
N ARG A 124 18.73 26.43 15.52
CA ARG A 124 19.30 27.78 15.45
C ARG A 124 18.46 28.67 14.52
N GLN A 125 17.22 28.94 14.90
CA GLN A 125 16.33 29.80 14.12
C GLN A 125 16.91 31.19 13.85
N GLY A 126 17.76 31.70 14.75
CA GLY A 126 18.42 32.99 14.57
C GLY A 126 19.27 33.02 13.31
N GLU A 127 20.03 31.96 13.02
CA GLU A 127 20.83 31.86 11.80
C GLU A 127 19.95 31.78 10.54
N ALA A 128 18.83 31.07 10.62
CA ALA A 128 17.84 31.01 9.54
C ALA A 128 17.19 32.39 9.29
N ILE A 129 16.79 33.11 10.34
CA ILE A 129 16.23 34.47 10.25
C ILE A 129 17.25 35.45 9.65
N VAL A 130 18.52 35.38 10.08
CA VAL A 130 19.61 36.19 9.52
C VAL A 130 19.80 35.94 8.03
N GLY A 131 19.52 34.73 7.56
CA GLY A 131 19.55 34.37 6.13
C GLY A 131 18.48 35.04 5.24
N ALA A 132 17.55 35.82 5.81
CA ALA A 132 16.42 36.39 5.05
C ALA A 132 16.86 37.29 3.89
N THR A 133 16.11 37.21 2.78
CA THR A 133 16.27 38.01 1.56
C THR A 133 15.12 39.03 1.41
N GLU A 134 15.21 39.89 0.39
CA GLU A 134 14.12 40.83 0.03
C GLU A 134 12.88 40.12 -0.51
N GLU A 135 13.01 38.88 -1.01
CA GLU A 135 11.89 38.04 -1.46
C GLU A 135 11.11 37.42 -0.30
N GLY A 136 11.70 37.45 0.89
CA GLY A 136 11.16 36.86 2.10
C GLY A 136 11.30 35.33 2.15
N GLN A 137 11.19 34.79 3.36
CA GLN A 137 11.22 33.34 3.59
C GLN A 137 10.43 32.96 4.84
N TRP A 138 9.97 31.71 4.86
CA TRP A 138 9.40 31.09 6.06
C TRP A 138 10.50 30.51 6.93
N VAL A 139 10.43 30.78 8.22
CA VAL A 139 11.27 30.16 9.25
C VAL A 139 10.35 29.63 10.34
N ASP A 140 10.37 28.32 10.52
CA ASP A 140 9.58 27.62 11.52
C ASP A 140 10.44 27.22 12.71
N TYR A 141 9.99 27.52 13.93
CA TYR A 141 10.75 27.26 15.16
C TYR A 141 9.86 27.27 16.40
N ILE A 142 10.34 26.72 17.52
CA ILE A 142 9.61 26.81 18.79
C ILE A 142 9.90 28.15 19.47
N PHE A 143 8.86 28.87 19.87
CA PHE A 143 9.03 30.14 20.57
C PHE A 143 7.95 30.39 21.61
N LEU A 144 8.24 31.29 22.55
CA LEU A 144 7.26 31.73 23.53
C LEU A 144 6.10 32.45 22.84
N ASN A 145 4.88 31.91 22.94
CA ASN A 145 3.65 32.59 22.57
C ASN A 145 3.27 33.58 23.68
N LEU A 146 3.28 34.87 23.37
CA LEU A 146 2.98 35.93 24.34
C LEU A 146 1.52 35.94 24.81
N ALA A 147 0.60 35.35 24.02
CA ALA A 147 -0.81 35.28 24.37
C ALA A 147 -1.11 34.14 25.37
N THR A 148 -0.40 33.01 25.26
CA THR A 148 -0.63 31.82 26.10
C THR A 148 0.42 31.67 27.21
N GLY A 149 1.62 32.23 27.03
CA GLY A 149 2.77 32.05 27.91
C GLY A 149 3.53 30.74 27.72
N ASN A 150 3.19 29.94 26.69
CA ASN A 150 3.78 28.63 26.44
C ASN A 150 4.79 28.66 25.28
N GLN A 151 5.69 27.67 25.23
CA GLN A 151 6.54 27.42 24.05
C GLN A 151 5.70 26.66 23.00
N GLU A 152 5.52 27.25 21.83
CA GLU A 152 4.64 26.73 20.77
C GLU A 152 5.35 26.83 19.40
N PHE A 153 4.92 26.06 18.39
CA PHE A 153 5.51 26.19 17.05
C PHE A 153 5.08 27.49 16.43
N LYS A 154 6.04 28.24 15.94
CA LYS A 154 5.81 29.54 15.33
C LYS A 154 6.22 29.49 13.87
N HIS A 155 5.26 29.76 13.00
CA HIS A 155 5.49 29.94 11.57
C HIS A 155 5.76 31.41 11.31
N THR A 156 7.00 31.76 10.97
CA THR A 156 7.41 33.16 10.85
C THR A 156 7.80 33.50 9.43
N TRP A 157 7.14 34.51 8.85
CA TRP A 157 7.58 35.13 7.62
C TRP A 157 8.58 36.23 7.95
N VAL A 158 9.77 36.17 7.36
CA VAL A 158 10.82 37.17 7.55
C VAL A 158 11.25 37.75 6.22
N VAL A 159 11.40 39.07 6.15
CA VAL A 159 11.82 39.81 4.96
C VAL A 159 12.95 40.75 5.35
N ARG A 160 14.04 40.74 4.57
CA ARG A 160 15.13 41.71 4.72
C ARG A 160 14.80 42.96 3.91
N HIS A 161 14.87 44.14 4.53
CA HIS A 161 14.57 45.42 3.91
C HIS A 161 15.40 46.54 4.54
N ASP A 162 16.10 47.32 3.71
CA ASP A 162 16.99 48.41 4.14
C ASP A 162 18.04 48.00 5.21
N GLY A 163 18.59 46.80 5.07
CA GLY A 163 19.57 46.22 6.00
C GLY A 163 18.97 45.63 7.28
N LEU A 164 17.70 45.89 7.57
CA LEU A 164 16.95 45.34 8.70
C LEU A 164 16.21 44.06 8.30
N ILE A 165 15.79 43.27 9.28
CA ILE A 165 14.90 42.13 9.07
C ILE A 165 13.58 42.40 9.78
N PHE A 166 12.48 42.29 9.06
CA PHE A 166 11.12 42.40 9.56
C PHE A 166 10.50 41.02 9.60
N GLY A 167 9.95 40.63 10.74
CA GLY A 167 9.32 39.32 10.89
C GLY A 167 8.02 39.36 11.64
N SER A 168 7.07 38.50 11.25
CA SER A 168 5.86 38.22 12.01
C SER A 168 5.46 36.77 11.82
N GLY A 169 4.67 36.22 12.74
CA GLY A 169 4.26 34.83 12.67
C GLY A 169 3.02 34.53 13.50
N TRP A 170 2.40 33.39 13.23
CA TRP A 170 1.34 32.81 14.06
C TRP A 170 1.85 31.58 14.78
N TYR A 171 1.13 31.22 15.83
CA TYR A 171 1.45 30.07 16.64
C TYR A 171 0.49 28.94 16.29
N GLN A 172 1.09 27.79 16.03
CA GLN A 172 0.41 26.53 16.04
C GLN A 172 0.76 25.86 17.37
N ILE A 173 -0.29 25.54 18.13
CA ILE A 173 -0.15 24.67 19.28
C ILE A 173 0.43 23.37 18.74
N LEU A 174 1.69 23.08 19.08
CA LEU A 174 2.19 21.72 18.97
C LEU A 174 1.38 20.87 19.95
N PRO A 175 1.14 19.59 19.64
CA PRO A 175 1.05 18.60 20.70
C PRO A 175 2.26 18.83 21.61
N ASP A 176 1.98 19.28 22.82
CA ASP A 176 2.91 19.82 23.81
C ASP A 176 4.26 19.05 23.91
N PHE A 177 5.38 19.65 23.43
CA PHE A 177 6.74 19.14 23.67
C PHE A 177 7.30 19.57 25.04
N SER A 178 6.60 20.46 25.76
CA SER A 178 6.91 20.86 27.13
C SER A 178 6.16 20.04 28.17
N ARG A 179 5.19 19.22 27.73
CA ARG A 179 4.72 18.07 28.48
C ARG A 179 5.97 17.23 28.71
N SER A 180 6.23 16.93 29.98
CA SER A 180 6.89 15.67 30.29
C SER A 180 6.37 14.63 29.32
N ALA A 181 7.27 13.98 28.55
CA ALA A 181 6.93 12.98 27.55
C ALA A 181 5.69 12.24 28.03
N PRO A 182 4.60 12.14 27.22
CA PRO A 182 3.36 11.53 27.66
C PRO A 182 3.72 10.28 28.44
N SER A 183 3.22 10.17 29.67
CA SER A 183 3.61 9.04 30.52
C SER A 183 3.46 7.77 29.69
N LYS A 184 4.31 6.76 29.88
CA LYS A 184 4.12 5.46 29.19
C LYS A 184 2.74 4.82 29.47
N ALA A 185 1.98 5.37 30.43
CA ALA A 185 0.56 5.08 30.65
C ALA A 185 -0.38 5.64 29.54
N ASP A 186 -0.04 6.75 28.90
CA ASP A 186 -0.66 7.30 27.68
C ASP A 186 0.06 6.77 26.44
N ARG A 187 -0.19 5.50 26.14
CA ARG A 187 0.51 4.75 25.09
C ARG A 187 0.35 5.35 23.68
N PRO A 188 -0.86 5.80 23.25
CA PRO A 188 -1.02 6.47 21.96
C PRO A 188 -0.26 7.79 21.91
N GLY A 189 -0.41 8.65 22.92
CA GLY A 189 0.28 9.94 22.96
C GLY A 189 1.80 9.81 22.97
N TYR A 190 2.33 8.85 23.73
CA TYR A 190 3.77 8.58 23.80
C TYR A 190 4.33 8.06 22.47
N THR A 191 3.54 7.27 21.73
CA THR A 191 3.95 6.71 20.44
C THR A 191 4.01 7.78 19.35
N VAL A 192 2.98 8.61 19.25
CA VAL A 192 2.96 9.77 18.34
C VAL A 192 4.17 10.67 18.60
N HIS A 193 4.42 10.96 19.88
CA HIS A 193 5.56 11.79 20.29
C HIS A 193 6.92 11.24 19.83
N LEU A 194 7.14 9.92 19.84
CA LEU A 194 8.39 9.32 19.35
C LEU A 194 8.57 9.48 17.84
N VAL A 195 7.50 9.31 17.06
CA VAL A 195 7.53 9.51 15.60
C VAL A 195 7.83 10.97 15.26
N GLU A 196 7.17 11.90 15.95
CA GLU A 196 7.40 13.34 15.80
C GLU A 196 8.85 13.73 16.14
N GLN A 197 9.42 13.17 17.21
CA GLN A 197 10.83 13.39 17.55
C GLN A 197 11.79 12.87 16.47
N ALA A 198 11.48 11.72 15.87
CA ALA A 198 12.31 11.16 14.79
C ALA A 198 12.24 12.00 13.52
N ILE A 199 11.05 12.49 13.16
CA ILE A 199 10.88 13.44 12.05
C ILE A 199 11.62 14.74 12.34
N GLN A 200 11.60 15.24 13.58
CA GLN A 200 12.38 16.42 13.93
C GLN A 200 13.89 16.20 13.86
N ARG A 201 14.38 15.04 14.33
CA ARG A 201 15.78 14.66 14.14
C ARG A 201 16.14 14.65 12.66
N TYR A 202 15.26 14.11 11.80
CA TYR A 202 15.45 14.13 10.36
C TYR A 202 15.58 15.55 9.80
N LYS A 203 14.68 16.46 10.20
CA LYS A 203 14.69 17.85 9.77
C LYS A 203 15.94 18.62 10.23
N THR A 204 16.45 18.32 11.42
CA THR A 204 17.53 19.08 12.08
C THR A 204 18.93 18.51 11.82
N GLU A 205 19.06 17.19 11.82
CA GLU A 205 20.35 16.48 11.71
C GLU A 205 20.52 15.76 10.35
N GLY A 206 19.45 15.63 9.56
CA GLY A 206 19.45 14.99 8.25
C GLY A 206 19.30 13.47 8.29
N ARG A 207 19.15 12.87 7.10
CA ARG A 207 18.88 11.43 6.89
C ARG A 207 19.92 10.52 7.54
N GLU A 208 21.21 10.81 7.36
CA GLU A 208 22.30 9.94 7.81
C GLU A 208 22.37 9.85 9.34
N ALA A 209 22.36 10.99 10.03
CA ALA A 209 22.37 11.05 11.49
C ALA A 209 21.11 10.41 12.11
N THR A 210 19.96 10.57 11.45
CA THR A 210 18.70 9.97 11.88
C THR A 210 18.74 8.44 11.79
N LEU A 211 19.26 7.91 10.67
CA LEU A 211 19.46 6.47 10.51
C LEU A 211 20.47 5.90 11.51
N GLU A 212 21.56 6.62 11.77
CA GLU A 212 22.54 6.21 12.80
C GLU A 212 21.86 6.09 14.18
N TYR A 213 21.03 7.07 14.56
CA TYR A 213 20.27 7.02 15.80
C TYR A 213 19.29 5.84 15.83
N ILE A 214 18.43 5.68 14.81
CA ILE A 214 17.40 4.63 14.72
C ILE A 214 18.02 3.23 14.77
N ASN A 215 19.19 3.06 14.14
CA ASN A 215 19.89 1.78 14.10
C ASN A 215 20.70 1.47 15.37
N SER A 216 20.79 2.43 16.29
CA SER A 216 21.52 2.28 17.56
C SER A 216 20.62 1.74 18.68
N PRO A 217 21.19 1.15 19.74
CA PRO A 217 20.44 0.78 20.94
C PRO A 217 19.73 1.95 21.64
N ALA A 218 20.12 3.21 21.35
CA ALA A 218 19.48 4.39 21.93
C ALA A 218 18.04 4.60 21.44
N ASN A 219 17.65 3.96 20.33
CA ASN A 219 16.30 3.98 19.79
C ASN A 219 15.30 3.10 20.59
N LEU A 220 15.79 2.25 21.51
CA LEU A 220 14.93 1.39 22.32
C LEU A 220 14.54 2.10 23.63
N ASP A 221 13.23 2.23 23.90
CA ASP A 221 12.73 2.64 25.22
C ASP A 221 11.68 1.67 25.78
N GLY A 222 12.13 0.48 26.18
CA GLY A 222 11.28 -0.61 26.62
C GLY A 222 10.71 -1.38 25.42
N GLU A 223 9.40 -1.32 25.23
CA GLU A 223 8.72 -1.92 24.08
C GLU A 223 8.68 -0.99 22.84
N TRP A 224 8.89 0.31 23.04
CA TRP A 224 8.87 1.32 21.97
C TRP A 224 10.20 1.44 21.25
N TYR A 225 10.10 1.70 19.95
CA TYR A 225 11.21 2.07 19.07
C TYR A 225 10.68 2.73 17.80
N VAL A 226 11.52 3.55 17.17
CA VAL A 226 11.21 4.11 15.85
C VAL A 226 11.75 3.19 14.76
N PHE A 227 11.00 3.04 13.67
CA PHE A 227 11.44 2.39 12.44
C PHE A 227 11.26 3.34 11.24
N LEU A 228 12.04 3.08 10.19
CA LEU A 228 12.12 3.90 9.00
C LEU A 228 12.00 3.03 7.75
N ILE A 229 11.10 3.41 6.84
CA ILE A 229 10.88 2.75 5.54
C ILE A 229 11.15 3.78 4.45
N ASP A 230 11.81 3.35 3.38
CA ASP A 230 12.15 4.21 2.25
C ASP A 230 11.05 4.29 1.19
N GLU A 231 11.30 5.10 0.15
CA GLU A 231 10.38 5.32 -0.95
C GLU A 231 10.10 4.09 -1.82
N ASN A 232 10.87 3.01 -1.65
CA ASN A 232 10.69 1.72 -2.34
C ASN A 232 10.18 0.64 -1.36
N ASP A 233 9.57 1.07 -0.26
CA ASP A 233 8.98 0.22 0.78
C ASP A 233 9.98 -0.71 1.50
N PHE A 234 11.28 -0.41 1.47
CA PHE A 234 12.29 -1.17 2.23
C PHE A 234 12.50 -0.57 3.62
N VAL A 235 12.60 -1.42 4.64
CA VAL A 235 13.02 -0.98 5.97
C VAL A 235 14.50 -0.62 5.95
N ILE A 236 14.78 0.68 6.04
CA ILE A 236 16.15 1.21 6.09
C ILE A 236 16.62 1.52 7.52
N GLY A 237 15.69 1.65 8.47
CA GLY A 237 15.98 1.94 9.87
C GLY A 237 15.19 1.06 10.82
N HIS A 238 15.87 0.26 11.64
CA HIS A 238 15.23 -0.58 12.66
C HIS A 238 16.25 -1.00 13.73
N PRO A 239 15.90 -1.12 15.03
CA PRO A 239 16.86 -1.52 16.07
C PRO A 239 17.39 -2.96 15.90
N ARG A 240 16.61 -3.84 15.26
CA ARG A 240 17.05 -5.18 14.83
C ARG A 240 17.65 -5.13 13.45
N GLU A 241 18.85 -5.67 13.32
CA GLU A 241 19.62 -5.69 12.07
C GLU A 241 18.99 -6.60 11.02
N GLU A 242 18.43 -7.73 11.45
CA GLU A 242 17.82 -8.73 10.56
C GLU A 242 16.58 -8.24 9.81
N LEU A 243 15.93 -7.16 10.28
CA LEU A 243 14.75 -6.56 9.63
C LEU A 243 15.12 -5.47 8.62
N ARG A 244 16.37 -5.01 8.60
CA ARG A 244 16.82 -3.98 7.66
C ARG A 244 17.01 -4.59 6.27
N GLY A 245 16.58 -3.88 5.23
CA GLY A 245 16.59 -4.36 3.86
C GLY A 245 15.47 -5.36 3.53
N GLN A 246 14.58 -5.65 4.47
CA GLN A 246 13.34 -6.38 4.16
C GLN A 246 12.32 -5.42 3.56
N HIS A 247 11.56 -5.92 2.60
CA HIS A 247 10.42 -5.20 2.04
C HIS A 247 9.30 -5.16 3.08
N SER A 248 8.68 -4.00 3.29
CA SER A 248 7.66 -3.77 4.30
C SER A 248 6.24 -4.10 3.85
N ILE A 249 6.09 -4.42 2.56
CA ILE A 249 4.90 -5.05 1.98
C ILE A 249 5.29 -6.50 1.73
N GLY A 250 4.80 -7.39 2.59
CA GLY A 250 5.08 -8.81 2.50
C GLY A 250 3.94 -9.55 1.81
N ASP A 251 4.25 -10.69 1.24
CA ASP A 251 3.32 -11.55 0.51
C ASP A 251 2.98 -12.85 1.24
N GLU A 252 3.77 -13.24 2.23
CA GLU A 252 3.58 -14.50 2.97
C GLU A 252 3.67 -14.29 4.49
N ILE A 253 2.98 -15.15 5.26
CA ILE A 253 3.10 -15.14 6.73
C ILE A 253 4.56 -15.36 7.12
N GLY A 254 5.10 -14.44 7.91
CA GLY A 254 6.51 -14.45 8.32
C GLY A 254 7.39 -13.49 7.52
N GLU A 255 6.89 -12.94 6.40
CA GLU A 255 7.48 -11.77 5.77
C GLU A 255 7.06 -10.49 6.49
N LEU A 256 7.93 -9.48 6.44
CA LEU A 256 7.61 -8.19 7.02
C LEU A 256 6.47 -7.53 6.22
N GLY A 257 5.43 -7.06 6.90
CA GLY A 257 4.22 -6.54 6.25
C GLY A 257 3.04 -7.51 6.26
N VAL A 258 3.27 -8.77 6.66
CA VAL A 258 2.22 -9.76 6.92
C VAL A 258 2.37 -10.28 8.34
N ASP A 259 1.32 -10.13 9.15
CA ASP A 259 1.37 -10.61 10.52
C ASP A 259 1.12 -12.12 10.64
N ILE A 260 1.24 -12.66 11.86
CA ILE A 260 1.07 -14.09 12.13
C ILE A 260 -0.34 -14.63 11.87
N THR A 261 -1.31 -13.76 11.62
CA THR A 261 -2.68 -14.12 11.24
C THR A 261 -2.90 -14.05 9.73
N GLY A 262 -1.88 -13.67 8.95
CA GLY A 262 -2.01 -13.42 7.52
C GLY A 262 -2.50 -12.01 7.18
N TYR A 263 -2.63 -11.12 8.17
CA TYR A 263 -3.07 -9.75 7.91
C TYR A 263 -1.93 -8.92 7.29
N ARG A 264 -2.17 -8.45 6.06
CA ARG A 264 -1.22 -7.69 5.23
C ARG A 264 -1.18 -6.20 5.61
N TYR A 265 -0.81 -5.92 6.84
CA TYR A 265 -0.73 -4.55 7.34
C TYR A 265 0.24 -3.65 6.53
N GLY A 266 1.21 -4.25 5.82
CA GLY A 266 2.13 -3.54 4.93
C GLY A 266 1.42 -2.78 3.80
N GLU A 267 0.29 -3.28 3.28
CA GLU A 267 -0.46 -2.63 2.21
C GLU A 267 -1.05 -1.27 2.64
N LEU A 268 -1.28 -1.09 3.94
CA LEU A 268 -1.78 0.18 4.48
C LEU A 268 -0.74 1.31 4.40
N LEU A 269 0.54 0.99 4.19
CA LEU A 269 1.61 1.98 4.04
C LEU A 269 1.43 2.89 2.80
N HIS A 270 0.72 2.41 1.77
CA HIS A 270 0.34 3.21 0.60
C HIS A 270 -0.59 4.37 0.93
N ASN A 271 -1.38 4.24 2.01
CA ASN A 271 -2.33 5.27 2.44
C ASN A 271 -1.73 6.25 3.45
N VAL A 272 -0.44 6.13 3.78
CA VAL A 272 0.22 6.98 4.77
C VAL A 272 0.66 8.29 4.12
N ASP A 273 0.15 9.39 4.66
CA ASP A 273 0.44 10.77 4.27
C ASP A 273 1.11 11.54 5.44
N GLU A 274 1.19 12.86 5.34
CA GLU A 274 1.80 13.72 6.36
C GLU A 274 0.92 13.85 7.61
N GLU A 275 -0.38 13.57 7.50
CA GLU A 275 -1.35 13.55 8.59
C GLU A 275 -1.22 12.29 9.46
N GLY A 276 -0.71 11.21 8.88
CA GLY A 276 -0.37 9.97 9.56
C GLY A 276 -1.54 9.00 9.74
N LEU A 277 -1.20 7.73 9.98
CA LEU A 277 -2.14 6.63 10.05
C LEU A 277 -1.83 5.71 11.23
N TRP A 278 -2.87 5.24 11.91
CA TRP A 278 -2.77 4.13 12.84
C TRP A 278 -2.89 2.80 12.09
N ILE A 279 -1.92 1.91 12.29
CA ILE A 279 -1.89 0.57 11.73
C ILE A 279 -1.72 -0.41 12.89
N ASP A 280 -2.69 -1.31 13.03
CA ASP A 280 -2.70 -2.32 14.07
C ASP A 280 -2.46 -3.71 13.49
N TYR A 281 -1.52 -4.47 14.05
CA TYR A 281 -1.11 -5.77 13.51
C TYR A 281 -0.37 -6.61 14.55
N PHE A 282 -0.28 -7.93 14.37
CA PHE A 282 0.58 -8.74 15.23
C PHE A 282 2.05 -8.60 14.85
N PHE A 283 2.91 -8.34 15.83
CA PHE A 283 4.35 -8.24 15.58
C PHE A 283 5.17 -8.76 16.75
N LEU A 284 6.41 -9.14 16.48
CA LEU A 284 7.32 -9.61 17.49
C LEU A 284 7.67 -8.47 18.47
N ASN A 285 7.16 -8.55 19.69
CA ASN A 285 7.53 -7.64 20.77
C ASN A 285 8.98 -7.93 21.19
N ILE A 286 9.87 -6.96 20.94
CA ILE A 286 11.31 -7.10 21.23
C ILE A 286 11.56 -7.27 22.74
N ALA A 287 10.70 -6.72 23.59
CA ALA A 287 10.85 -6.80 25.05
C ALA A 287 10.48 -8.18 25.62
N THR A 288 9.50 -8.87 25.02
CA THR A 288 8.99 -10.16 25.52
C THR A 288 9.45 -11.36 24.69
N GLY A 289 9.79 -11.15 23.42
CA GLY A 289 10.10 -12.20 22.46
C GLY A 289 8.89 -12.93 21.88
N ASN A 290 7.67 -12.46 22.15
CA ASN A 290 6.43 -13.04 21.64
C ASN A 290 5.79 -12.18 20.55
N HIS A 291 4.99 -12.77 19.68
CA HIS A 291 4.08 -12.00 18.82
C HIS A 291 2.91 -11.46 19.64
N GLU A 292 2.74 -10.14 19.62
CA GLU A 292 1.71 -9.43 20.36
C GLU A 292 1.06 -8.39 19.45
N TYR A 293 -0.16 -7.95 19.79
CA TYR A 293 -0.87 -6.97 18.99
C TYR A 293 -0.20 -5.61 19.15
N LYS A 294 0.30 -5.05 18.06
CA LYS A 294 1.07 -3.81 18.02
C LYS A 294 0.20 -2.73 17.39
N HIS A 295 0.09 -1.61 18.09
CA HIS A 295 -0.54 -0.39 17.58
C HIS A 295 0.55 0.56 17.12
N SER A 296 0.66 0.78 15.81
CA SER A 296 1.70 1.63 15.24
C SER A 296 1.13 2.92 14.68
N TRP A 297 1.73 4.04 15.05
CA TRP A 297 1.53 5.31 14.36
C TRP A 297 2.60 5.44 13.30
N VAL A 298 2.20 5.72 12.06
CA VAL A 298 3.09 5.93 10.93
C VAL A 298 2.80 7.26 10.23
N VAL A 299 3.82 7.97 9.79
CA VAL A 299 3.72 9.28 9.12
C VAL A 299 4.70 9.31 7.96
N ARG A 300 4.26 9.81 6.81
CA ARG A 300 5.12 10.03 5.65
C ARG A 300 5.73 11.43 5.74
N HIS A 301 7.05 11.51 5.57
CA HIS A 301 7.77 12.79 5.53
C HIS A 301 8.98 12.66 4.60
N ASP A 302 9.07 13.55 3.60
CA ASP A 302 10.17 13.58 2.61
C ASP A 302 10.39 12.23 1.90
N GLY A 303 9.29 11.58 1.50
CA GLY A 303 9.31 10.27 0.83
C GLY A 303 9.56 9.06 1.75
N LEU A 304 9.96 9.29 3.01
CA LEU A 304 10.19 8.24 4.01
C LEU A 304 8.96 8.05 4.90
N ILE A 305 8.74 6.83 5.39
CA ILE A 305 7.75 6.57 6.44
C ILE A 305 8.47 6.40 7.78
N PHE A 306 8.07 7.22 8.75
CA PHE A 306 8.49 7.14 10.14
C PHE A 306 7.40 6.43 10.94
N GLY A 307 7.77 5.45 11.75
CA GLY A 307 6.79 4.74 12.56
C GLY A 307 7.29 4.35 13.94
N SER A 308 6.36 4.22 14.89
CA SER A 308 6.61 3.67 16.23
C SER A 308 5.32 3.01 16.73
N GLY A 309 5.41 2.15 17.74
CA GLY A 309 4.23 1.50 18.31
C GLY A 309 4.44 0.92 19.71
N TRP A 310 3.34 0.61 20.38
CA TRP A 310 3.33 -0.18 21.62
C TRP A 310 2.65 -1.52 21.41
N TYR A 311 2.89 -2.44 22.33
CA TYR A 311 2.29 -3.76 22.29
C TYR A 311 1.22 -3.89 23.36
N GLN A 312 0.15 -4.55 22.97
CA GLN A 312 -0.91 -4.98 23.82
C GLN A 312 -0.94 -6.50 23.75
N VAL A 313 -0.58 -7.12 24.88
CA VAL A 313 -0.97 -8.50 25.14
C VAL A 313 -2.49 -8.49 25.20
N LEU A 314 -3.14 -8.95 24.14
CA LEU A 314 -4.57 -9.20 24.15
C LEU A 314 -4.81 -10.38 25.10
N PRO A 315 -5.44 -10.18 26.27
CA PRO A 315 -5.82 -11.29 27.13
C PRO A 315 -6.97 -12.00 26.39
N GLY A 316 -6.70 -13.12 25.71
CA GLY A 316 -7.74 -13.63 24.82
C GLY A 316 -7.42 -14.65 23.75
N LEU A 317 -6.15 -15.05 23.52
CA LEU A 317 -5.90 -16.39 22.97
C LEU A 317 -6.41 -17.50 23.93
N GLU A 318 -6.74 -17.11 25.18
CA GLU A 318 -7.85 -17.68 25.94
C GLU A 318 -8.79 -16.54 26.44
N LEU A 319 -9.97 -16.40 25.80
CA LEU A 319 -11.16 -15.64 26.21
C LEU A 319 -11.07 -14.10 26.35
N GLY A 320 -11.31 -13.37 25.25
CA GLY A 320 -11.53 -11.91 25.36
C GLY A 320 -11.63 -11.08 24.08
N ALA A 321 -11.86 -11.65 22.90
CA ALA A 321 -12.19 -10.82 21.74
C ALA A 321 -13.48 -10.03 22.05
N THR A 322 -13.54 -8.76 21.66
CA THR A 322 -14.75 -7.94 21.83
C THR A 322 -15.27 -7.49 20.48
N LYS A 323 -16.58 -7.23 20.38
CA LYS A 323 -17.23 -6.75 19.16
C LYS A 323 -16.72 -5.39 18.65
N ALA A 324 -15.89 -4.69 19.43
CA ALA A 324 -15.21 -3.47 18.99
C ALA A 324 -14.09 -3.75 17.96
N HIS A 325 -13.62 -4.99 17.87
CA HIS A 325 -12.60 -5.44 16.92
C HIS A 325 -13.16 -6.63 16.13
N PRO A 326 -14.03 -6.37 15.14
CA PRO A 326 -14.86 -7.40 14.53
C PRO A 326 -14.06 -8.48 13.79
N VAL A 327 -12.90 -8.11 13.20
CA VAL A 327 -11.90 -9.00 12.59
C VAL A 327 -11.41 -10.05 13.59
N ALA A 328 -10.77 -9.60 14.66
CA ALA A 328 -10.22 -10.47 15.69
C ALA A 328 -11.30 -11.29 16.40
N TYR A 329 -12.49 -10.71 16.61
CA TYR A 329 -13.63 -11.42 17.20
C TYR A 329 -14.10 -12.59 16.35
N THR A 330 -14.15 -12.39 15.04
CA THR A 330 -14.57 -13.42 14.09
C THR A 330 -13.58 -14.57 14.01
N VAL A 331 -12.30 -14.27 13.86
CA VAL A 331 -11.23 -15.29 13.88
C VAL A 331 -11.29 -16.08 15.18
N ALA A 332 -11.39 -15.40 16.33
CA ALA A 332 -11.48 -16.05 17.63
C ALA A 332 -12.72 -16.95 17.79
N MET A 333 -13.85 -16.62 17.15
CA MET A 333 -15.02 -17.50 17.16
C MET A 333 -14.81 -18.79 16.35
N VAL A 334 -14.16 -18.69 15.19
CA VAL A 334 -13.82 -19.86 14.37
C VAL A 334 -12.79 -20.72 15.09
N GLU A 335 -11.76 -20.13 15.69
CA GLU A 335 -10.78 -20.86 16.50
C GLU A 335 -11.41 -21.56 17.70
N GLN A 336 -12.36 -20.92 18.40
CA GLN A 336 -13.11 -21.57 19.49
C GLN A 336 -13.93 -22.76 18.99
N ALA A 337 -14.50 -22.66 17.78
CA ALA A 337 -15.21 -23.77 17.16
C ALA A 337 -14.28 -24.93 16.84
N LEU A 338 -13.10 -24.64 16.29
CA LEU A 338 -12.06 -25.63 15.99
C LEU A 338 -11.54 -26.30 17.28
N GLN A 339 -11.24 -25.53 18.33
CA GLN A 339 -10.81 -26.07 19.63
C GLN A 339 -11.90 -26.96 20.25
N ARG A 340 -13.18 -26.57 20.14
CA ARG A 340 -14.30 -27.40 20.60
C ARG A 340 -14.37 -28.69 19.80
N TYR A 341 -14.23 -28.61 18.49
CA TYR A 341 -14.21 -29.76 17.59
C TYR A 341 -13.08 -30.73 17.95
N GLU A 342 -11.87 -30.23 18.19
CA GLU A 342 -10.73 -31.03 18.62
C GLU A 342 -10.95 -31.69 20.00
N ALA A 343 -11.54 -30.96 20.95
CA ALA A 343 -11.72 -31.43 22.31
C ALA A 343 -12.93 -32.36 22.51
N GLN A 344 -14.01 -32.15 21.77
CA GLN A 344 -15.32 -32.78 21.99
C GLN A 344 -15.82 -33.60 20.79
N GLY A 345 -15.19 -33.46 19.63
CA GLY A 345 -15.56 -34.15 18.39
C GLY A 345 -16.71 -33.48 17.62
N ARG A 346 -16.96 -34.02 16.42
CA ARG A 346 -17.95 -33.51 15.46
C ARG A 346 -19.35 -33.34 16.05
N GLU A 347 -19.92 -34.42 16.58
CA GLU A 347 -21.33 -34.46 17.00
C GLU A 347 -21.64 -33.42 18.09
N ALA A 348 -20.82 -33.36 19.14
CA ALA A 348 -20.99 -32.41 20.25
C ALA A 348 -20.73 -30.94 19.86
N THR A 349 -19.95 -30.72 18.80
CA THR A 349 -19.67 -29.37 18.27
C THR A 349 -20.83 -28.88 17.42
N VAL A 350 -21.31 -29.72 16.51
CA VAL A 350 -22.47 -29.44 15.65
C VAL A 350 -23.73 -29.25 16.48
N GLU A 351 -23.98 -30.09 17.49
CA GLU A 351 -25.12 -29.93 18.39
C GLU A 351 -25.11 -28.57 19.10
N TYR A 352 -23.93 -28.12 19.58
CA TYR A 352 -23.79 -26.83 20.26
C TYR A 352 -24.03 -25.65 19.32
N TYR A 353 -23.44 -25.64 18.12
CA TYR A 353 -23.60 -24.53 17.17
C TYR A 353 -24.98 -24.47 16.49
N ASN A 354 -25.84 -25.47 16.74
CA ASN A 354 -27.24 -25.44 16.38
C ASN A 354 -28.16 -24.91 17.50
N THR A 355 -27.60 -24.42 18.62
CA THR A 355 -28.39 -23.79 19.68
C THR A 355 -28.32 -22.26 19.60
N PRO A 356 -29.39 -21.54 20.00
CA PRO A 356 -29.37 -20.08 20.03
C PRO A 356 -28.27 -19.48 20.93
N GLU A 357 -27.85 -20.21 21.96
CA GLU A 357 -26.82 -19.77 22.91
C GLU A 357 -25.41 -19.77 22.31
N SER A 358 -25.22 -20.38 21.14
CA SER A 358 -23.94 -20.36 20.43
C SER A 358 -23.68 -19.07 19.64
N ALA A 359 -24.71 -18.24 19.47
CA ALA A 359 -24.63 -16.95 18.80
C ALA A 359 -24.44 -15.80 19.81
N ASP A 360 -23.65 -14.80 19.44
CA ASP A 360 -23.48 -13.55 20.21
C ASP A 360 -23.90 -12.34 19.37
N GLY A 361 -25.19 -12.03 19.36
CA GLY A 361 -25.77 -10.97 18.54
C GLY A 361 -25.74 -11.34 17.05
N GLU A 362 -25.01 -10.58 16.25
CA GLU A 362 -24.85 -10.84 14.80
C GLU A 362 -23.79 -11.91 14.48
N TYR A 363 -22.96 -12.27 15.46
CA TYR A 363 -21.88 -13.23 15.28
C TYR A 363 -22.34 -14.65 15.62
N TYR A 364 -22.05 -15.58 14.72
CA TYR A 364 -22.40 -16.98 14.86
C TYR A 364 -21.46 -17.83 14.02
N VAL A 365 -21.23 -19.06 14.47
CA VAL A 365 -20.47 -20.05 13.70
C VAL A 365 -21.41 -20.80 12.78
N PHE A 366 -20.94 -21.05 11.56
CA PHE A 366 -21.54 -21.95 10.59
C PHE A 366 -20.56 -23.06 10.23
N ILE A 367 -21.08 -24.27 10.02
CA ILE A 367 -20.27 -25.45 9.69
C ILE A 367 -20.89 -26.16 8.48
N PHE A 368 -20.09 -26.37 7.43
CA PHE A 368 -20.44 -27.23 6.31
C PHE A 368 -19.72 -28.58 6.41
N ASP A 369 -20.39 -29.64 5.97
CA ASP A 369 -19.79 -30.98 5.88
C ASP A 369 -19.00 -31.21 4.59
N GLU A 370 -18.49 -32.43 4.45
CA GLU A 370 -17.67 -32.86 3.31
C GLU A 370 -18.46 -32.92 1.98
N ASP A 371 -19.79 -32.90 2.06
CA ASP A 371 -20.71 -32.82 0.92
C ASP A 371 -21.20 -31.37 0.70
N ASP A 372 -20.52 -30.39 1.32
CA ASP A 372 -20.81 -28.95 1.26
C ASP A 372 -22.21 -28.57 1.79
N THR A 373 -22.77 -29.42 2.65
CA THR A 373 -24.09 -29.21 3.27
C THR A 373 -23.95 -28.49 4.60
N LEU A 374 -24.78 -27.47 4.83
CA LEU A 374 -24.77 -26.72 6.10
C LEU A 374 -25.31 -27.58 7.25
N ILE A 375 -24.43 -28.00 8.16
CA ILE A 375 -24.75 -28.89 9.28
C ILE A 375 -24.83 -28.18 10.63
N ALA A 376 -24.23 -27.00 10.77
CA ALA A 376 -24.39 -26.16 11.95
C ALA A 376 -24.61 -24.70 11.58
N HIS A 377 -25.62 -24.06 12.17
CA HIS A 377 -25.92 -22.64 11.98
C HIS A 377 -26.92 -22.15 13.05
N ALA A 378 -26.77 -20.91 13.52
CA ALA A 378 -27.66 -20.32 14.54
C ALA A 378 -29.12 -20.15 14.06
N ASN A 379 -29.32 -19.97 12.75
CA ASN A 379 -30.64 -20.05 12.10
C ASN A 379 -30.91 -21.49 11.62
N PRO A 380 -31.86 -22.24 12.23
CA PRO A 380 -32.15 -23.62 11.87
C PRO A 380 -32.82 -23.78 10.50
N ASP A 381 -33.40 -22.72 9.94
CA ASP A 381 -34.09 -22.78 8.64
C ASP A 381 -33.11 -22.98 7.46
N LEU A 382 -31.82 -22.72 7.68
CA LEU A 382 -30.77 -22.90 6.66
C LEU A 382 -30.12 -24.29 6.69
N LEU A 383 -30.38 -25.09 7.74
CA LEU A 383 -29.71 -26.39 7.90
C LEU A 383 -30.12 -27.36 6.79
N GLY A 384 -29.14 -28.06 6.23
CA GLY A 384 -29.31 -28.99 5.11
C GLY A 384 -29.28 -28.35 3.73
N MET A 385 -29.07 -27.02 3.63
CA MET A 385 -28.85 -26.36 2.35
C MET A 385 -27.42 -26.59 1.85
N ASP A 386 -27.27 -26.69 0.53
CA ASP A 386 -26.01 -26.92 -0.18
C ASP A 386 -25.32 -25.58 -0.52
N LEU A 387 -24.05 -25.44 -0.15
CA LEU A 387 -23.22 -24.26 -0.44
C LEU A 387 -23.01 -24.02 -1.94
N LYS A 388 -23.03 -25.06 -2.78
CA LYS A 388 -22.98 -24.93 -4.25
C LYS A 388 -24.31 -24.51 -4.87
N GLY A 389 -25.39 -24.63 -4.09
CA GLY A 389 -26.75 -24.25 -4.47
C GLY A 389 -27.09 -22.82 -4.10
N ASP A 390 -28.38 -22.57 -3.84
CA ASP A 390 -28.92 -21.23 -3.54
C ASP A 390 -28.30 -20.58 -2.28
N LEU A 391 -27.73 -21.36 -1.37
CA LEU A 391 -27.14 -20.82 -0.14
C LEU A 391 -25.84 -20.05 -0.42
N GLY A 392 -25.02 -20.50 -1.37
CA GLY A 392 -23.75 -19.85 -1.73
C GLY A 392 -23.89 -18.75 -2.77
N VAL A 393 -25.11 -18.26 -3.01
CA VAL A 393 -25.41 -17.17 -3.94
C VAL A 393 -26.07 -16.04 -3.18
N ASP A 394 -25.50 -14.85 -3.23
CA ASP A 394 -26.10 -13.69 -2.56
C ASP A 394 -27.27 -13.09 -3.35
N VAL A 395 -27.92 -12.06 -2.77
CA VAL A 395 -29.10 -11.41 -3.38
C VAL A 395 -28.81 -10.67 -4.69
N THR A 396 -27.54 -10.47 -5.04
CA THR A 396 -27.11 -9.90 -6.33
C THR A 396 -26.80 -10.97 -7.37
N GLY A 397 -26.82 -12.25 -6.97
CA GLY A 397 -26.39 -13.36 -7.82
C GLY A 397 -24.90 -13.70 -7.71
N TYR A 398 -24.16 -13.07 -6.81
CA TYR A 398 -22.73 -13.34 -6.61
C TYR A 398 -22.51 -14.69 -5.89
N ARG A 399 -21.69 -15.56 -6.49
CA ARG A 399 -21.44 -16.95 -6.04
C ARG A 399 -20.32 -17.04 -5.01
N PHE A 400 -20.53 -16.46 -3.83
CA PHE A 400 -19.54 -16.49 -2.75
C PHE A 400 -19.22 -17.91 -2.23
N GLY A 401 -20.11 -18.89 -2.48
CA GLY A 401 -19.90 -20.28 -2.09
C GLY A 401 -18.61 -20.88 -2.66
N ASP A 402 -18.24 -20.54 -3.90
CA ASP A 402 -17.04 -21.06 -4.55
C ASP A 402 -15.76 -20.61 -3.83
N LEU A 403 -15.75 -19.39 -3.29
CA LEU A 403 -14.64 -18.88 -2.46
C LEU A 403 -14.60 -19.54 -1.08
N MET A 404 -15.75 -19.82 -0.46
CA MET A 404 -15.76 -20.57 0.79
C MET A 404 -15.21 -21.99 0.62
N LEU A 405 -15.49 -22.62 -0.53
CA LEU A 405 -14.99 -23.95 -0.87
C LEU A 405 -13.47 -23.99 -1.08
N SER A 406 -12.83 -22.85 -1.36
CA SER A 406 -11.38 -22.73 -1.45
C SER A 406 -10.67 -22.64 -0.10
N ALA A 407 -11.40 -22.58 1.02
CA ALA A 407 -10.81 -22.50 2.35
C ALA A 407 -9.88 -23.70 2.65
N THR A 408 -8.74 -23.41 3.26
CA THR A 408 -7.73 -24.37 3.74
C THR A 408 -7.63 -24.31 5.27
N GLU A 409 -6.64 -25.00 5.86
CA GLU A 409 -6.38 -24.92 7.31
C GLU A 409 -5.91 -23.52 7.75
N GLU A 410 -5.32 -22.75 6.82
CA GLU A 410 -4.88 -21.37 7.00
C GLU A 410 -6.03 -20.36 6.95
N GLY A 411 -7.18 -20.77 6.39
CA GLY A 411 -8.40 -19.98 6.28
C GLY A 411 -8.44 -18.97 5.13
N VAL A 412 -9.63 -18.43 4.87
CA VAL A 412 -9.91 -17.46 3.81
C VAL A 412 -10.97 -16.45 4.27
N TRP A 413 -10.79 -15.18 3.88
CA TRP A 413 -11.84 -14.16 4.01
C TRP A 413 -12.75 -14.17 2.79
N VAL A 414 -14.05 -14.19 3.02
CA VAL A 414 -15.09 -14.16 1.99
C VAL A 414 -16.10 -13.07 2.31
N ASP A 415 -16.27 -12.17 1.35
CA ASP A 415 -17.13 -11.00 1.43
C ASP A 415 -18.35 -11.16 0.54
N TYR A 416 -19.55 -10.96 1.08
CA TYR A 416 -20.80 -11.21 0.35
C TYR A 416 -22.00 -10.55 1.04
N LEU A 417 -23.11 -10.36 0.32
CA LEU A 417 -24.35 -9.91 0.94
C LEU A 417 -25.07 -11.09 1.61
N PHE A 418 -25.47 -10.91 2.86
CA PHE A 418 -26.24 -11.93 3.56
C PHE A 418 -27.24 -11.31 4.53
N GLN A 419 -28.28 -12.07 4.88
CA GLN A 419 -29.25 -11.61 5.84
C GLN A 419 -28.62 -11.56 7.25
N ASN A 420 -28.49 -10.36 7.82
CA ASN A 420 -28.06 -10.20 9.20
C ASN A 420 -29.17 -10.72 10.13
N LEU A 421 -28.87 -11.75 10.94
CA LEU A 421 -29.84 -12.36 11.86
C LEU A 421 -30.32 -11.38 12.95
N ALA A 422 -29.53 -10.37 13.29
CA ALA A 422 -29.87 -9.38 14.30
C ALA A 422 -30.87 -8.33 13.78
N THR A 423 -30.77 -7.93 12.50
CA THR A 423 -31.60 -6.87 11.91
C THR A 423 -32.68 -7.39 10.97
N GLY A 424 -32.47 -8.57 10.38
CA GLY A 424 -33.28 -9.17 9.32
C GLY A 424 -33.01 -8.59 7.92
N ASN A 425 -32.10 -7.63 7.79
CA ASN A 425 -31.80 -6.96 6.51
C ASN A 425 -30.68 -7.68 5.76
N GLN A 426 -30.64 -7.48 4.44
CA GLN A 426 -29.47 -7.83 3.63
C GLN A 426 -28.36 -6.80 3.90
N GLU A 427 -27.24 -7.28 4.42
CA GLU A 427 -26.11 -6.46 4.83
C GLU A 427 -24.81 -7.11 4.34
N PHE A 428 -23.75 -6.32 4.23
CA PHE A 428 -22.47 -6.84 3.76
C PHE A 428 -21.83 -7.64 4.89
N LYS A 429 -21.47 -8.89 4.60
CA LYS A 429 -20.92 -9.82 5.59
C LYS A 429 -19.49 -10.18 5.20
N HIS A 430 -18.60 -10.05 6.18
CA HIS A 430 -17.20 -10.44 6.07
C HIS A 430 -17.02 -11.72 6.88
N SER A 431 -16.74 -12.84 6.21
CA SER A 431 -16.62 -14.14 6.87
C SER A 431 -15.23 -14.71 6.78
N TRP A 432 -14.70 -15.17 7.92
CA TRP A 432 -13.50 -16.00 7.99
C TRP A 432 -13.91 -17.46 7.93
N VAL A 433 -13.33 -18.23 7.02
CA VAL A 433 -13.66 -19.65 6.81
C VAL A 433 -12.39 -20.49 6.83
N VAL A 434 -12.36 -21.53 7.66
CA VAL A 434 -11.23 -22.47 7.82
C VAL A 434 -11.71 -23.89 7.53
N ARG A 435 -10.93 -24.65 6.77
CA ARG A 435 -11.17 -26.08 6.55
C ARG A 435 -10.42 -26.92 7.57
N ARG A 436 -11.09 -27.87 8.22
CA ARG A 436 -10.46 -28.87 9.10
C ARG A 436 -11.18 -30.21 8.99
N ASP A 437 -10.42 -31.29 8.76
CA ASP A 437 -10.95 -32.64 8.56
C ASP A 437 -12.07 -32.74 7.50
N GLY A 438 -11.98 -31.94 6.44
CA GLY A 438 -13.00 -31.87 5.38
C GLY A 438 -14.23 -31.02 5.71
N LEU A 439 -14.37 -30.54 6.95
CA LEU A 439 -15.43 -29.61 7.34
C LEU A 439 -14.99 -28.16 7.11
N LEU A 440 -15.91 -27.27 6.75
CA LEU A 440 -15.67 -25.83 6.71
C LEU A 440 -16.27 -25.19 7.96
N PHE A 441 -15.46 -24.50 8.76
CA PHE A 441 -15.88 -23.71 9.90
C PHE A 441 -15.79 -22.24 9.54
N GLY A 442 -16.85 -21.46 9.75
CA GLY A 442 -16.77 -20.03 9.54
C GLY A 442 -17.62 -19.21 10.48
N SER A 443 -17.30 -17.93 10.57
CA SER A 443 -18.05 -16.89 11.30
C SER A 443 -17.83 -15.56 10.57
N GLY A 444 -18.63 -14.54 10.87
CA GLY A 444 -18.47 -13.22 10.28
C GLY A 444 -19.16 -12.10 11.03
N TRP A 445 -18.81 -10.85 10.69
CA TRP A 445 -19.56 -9.65 11.09
C TRP A 445 -20.27 -9.03 9.91
N TYR A 446 -21.21 -8.16 10.24
CA TYR A 446 -21.97 -7.39 9.27
C TYR A 446 -21.57 -5.92 9.30
N GLN A 447 -21.61 -5.30 8.14
CA GLN A 447 -21.48 -3.87 7.97
C GLN A 447 -22.77 -3.33 7.38
N VAL A 448 -23.48 -2.51 8.18
CA VAL A 448 -24.67 -1.79 7.71
C VAL A 448 -24.22 -0.71 6.72
N LEU A 449 -24.73 -0.79 5.50
CA LEU A 449 -24.45 0.22 4.48
C LEU A 449 -25.40 1.42 4.64
N PRO A 450 -24.89 2.65 4.85
CA PRO A 450 -25.72 3.84 4.80
C PRO A 450 -26.22 4.05 3.37
N GLY A 451 -27.52 3.88 3.16
CA GLY A 451 -28.17 4.24 1.90
C GLY A 451 -27.98 3.22 0.78
N TRP A 452 -28.72 2.11 0.86
CA TRP A 452 -29.09 1.27 -0.30
C TRP A 452 -30.04 2.02 -1.28
N GLN A 453 -29.84 3.33 -1.42
CA GLN A 453 -30.53 4.27 -2.29
C GLN A 453 -29.64 5.41 -2.82
N SER A 454 -28.33 5.51 -2.52
CA SER A 454 -27.50 6.52 -3.18
C SER A 454 -25.98 6.28 -3.07
N GLY A 455 -25.36 5.86 -4.17
CA GLY A 455 -23.93 6.04 -4.44
C GLY A 455 -23.10 4.78 -4.27
N ALA A 456 -22.85 4.10 -5.38
CA ALA A 456 -21.78 3.12 -5.50
C ALA A 456 -20.43 3.78 -5.14
N THR A 457 -19.67 3.18 -4.22
CA THR A 457 -18.31 3.61 -3.85
C THR A 457 -17.34 2.44 -3.96
N LYS A 458 -16.04 2.70 -4.15
CA LYS A 458 -14.99 1.67 -4.24
C LYS A 458 -14.84 0.79 -3.01
N GLY A 459 -15.31 1.24 -1.84
CA GLY A 459 -15.38 0.41 -0.63
C GLY A 459 -16.40 -0.74 -0.71
N HIS A 460 -17.21 -0.78 -1.78
CA HIS A 460 -18.20 -1.80 -2.06
C HIS A 460 -18.03 -2.32 -3.51
N PRO A 461 -17.02 -3.15 -3.76
CA PRO A 461 -16.57 -3.52 -5.11
C PRO A 461 -17.68 -4.09 -6.01
N VAL A 462 -18.55 -4.95 -5.46
CA VAL A 462 -19.71 -5.52 -6.18
C VAL A 462 -20.66 -4.42 -6.66
N ALA A 463 -21.10 -3.54 -5.76
CA ALA A 463 -22.03 -2.47 -6.09
C ALA A 463 -21.41 -1.43 -7.01
N TYR A 464 -20.11 -1.15 -6.84
CA TYR A 464 -19.35 -0.26 -7.71
C TYR A 464 -19.27 -0.78 -9.14
N THR A 465 -18.96 -2.06 -9.28
CA THR A 465 -18.89 -2.75 -10.57
C THR A 465 -20.23 -2.73 -11.30
N LEU A 466 -21.32 -3.07 -10.61
CA LEU A 466 -22.68 -3.01 -11.18
C LEU A 466 -23.01 -1.60 -11.68
N ALA A 467 -22.71 -0.57 -10.87
CA ALA A 467 -22.98 0.83 -11.23
C ALA A 467 -22.12 1.32 -12.41
N MET A 468 -20.88 0.83 -12.57
CA MET A 468 -20.06 1.17 -13.73
C MET A 468 -20.63 0.59 -15.02
N VAL A 469 -21.08 -0.67 -14.99
CA VAL A 469 -21.72 -1.30 -16.15
C VAL A 469 -23.05 -0.59 -16.48
N GLU A 470 -23.86 -0.24 -15.47
CA GLU A 470 -25.10 0.52 -15.66
C GLU A 470 -24.84 1.91 -16.28
N GLN A 471 -23.78 2.62 -15.83
CA GLN A 471 -23.37 3.90 -16.41
C GLN A 471 -22.94 3.75 -17.87
N ALA A 472 -22.23 2.66 -18.21
CA ALA A 472 -21.83 2.38 -19.57
C ALA A 472 -23.04 2.14 -20.49
N LEU A 473 -24.00 1.35 -20.02
CA LEU A 473 -25.27 1.11 -20.72
C LEU A 473 -26.07 2.41 -20.87
N GLN A 474 -26.14 3.26 -19.84
CA GLN A 474 -26.81 4.55 -19.91
C GLN A 474 -26.16 5.49 -20.93
N ARG A 475 -24.82 5.52 -20.99
CA ARG A 475 -24.09 6.28 -22.00
C ARG A 475 -24.38 5.75 -23.40
N TYR A 476 -24.37 4.43 -23.59
CA TYR A 476 -24.75 3.79 -24.85
C TYR A 476 -26.14 4.24 -25.33
N GLU A 477 -27.14 4.19 -24.44
CA GLU A 477 -28.51 4.61 -24.75
C GLU A 477 -28.64 6.10 -25.06
N THR A 478 -27.82 6.94 -24.44
CA THR A 478 -27.94 8.41 -24.54
C THR A 478 -27.12 8.98 -25.70
N GLU A 479 -25.92 8.46 -25.91
CA GLU A 479 -24.89 9.02 -26.80
C GLU A 479 -24.60 8.11 -28.01
N GLY A 480 -25.00 6.84 -27.96
CA GLY A 480 -24.78 5.84 -29.00
C GLY A 480 -23.43 5.13 -28.89
N MET A 481 -23.28 4.07 -29.70
CA MET A 481 -22.13 3.16 -29.68
C MET A 481 -20.79 3.87 -29.88
N GLU A 482 -20.68 4.70 -30.93
CA GLU A 482 -19.41 5.33 -31.33
C GLU A 482 -18.85 6.23 -30.21
N ALA A 483 -19.69 7.11 -29.64
CA ALA A 483 -19.30 8.00 -28.54
C ALA A 483 -18.97 7.22 -27.25
N THR A 484 -19.70 6.13 -26.99
CA THR A 484 -19.47 5.28 -25.81
C THR A 484 -18.12 4.55 -25.90
N VAL A 485 -17.83 3.96 -27.06
CA VAL A 485 -16.56 3.27 -27.33
C VAL A 485 -15.38 4.26 -27.32
N GLU A 486 -15.55 5.46 -27.88
CA GLU A 486 -14.53 6.50 -27.84
C GLU A 486 -14.19 6.88 -26.39
N TYR A 487 -15.20 7.11 -25.54
CA TYR A 487 -15.00 7.45 -24.14
C TYR A 487 -14.30 6.34 -23.33
N TYR A 488 -14.73 5.08 -23.47
CA TYR A 488 -14.13 3.97 -22.72
C TYR A 488 -12.75 3.51 -23.22
N ASN A 489 -12.22 4.16 -24.25
CA ASN A 489 -10.83 4.03 -24.69
C ASN A 489 -9.94 5.19 -24.18
N THR A 490 -10.43 6.05 -23.29
CA THR A 490 -9.64 7.15 -22.72
C THR A 490 -9.22 6.87 -21.27
N PRO A 491 -8.07 7.42 -20.81
CA PRO A 491 -7.65 7.29 -19.41
C PRO A 491 -8.68 7.85 -18.41
N GLU A 492 -9.47 8.85 -18.79
CA GLU A 492 -10.51 9.45 -17.94
C GLU A 492 -11.69 8.52 -17.64
N SER A 493 -11.82 7.41 -18.36
CA SER A 493 -12.83 6.38 -18.11
C SER A 493 -12.41 5.35 -17.05
N VAL A 494 -11.15 5.41 -16.60
CA VAL A 494 -10.55 4.49 -15.64
C VAL A 494 -10.58 5.11 -14.25
N ASP A 495 -10.93 4.31 -13.24
CA ASP A 495 -10.98 4.76 -11.86
C ASP A 495 -10.23 3.81 -10.92
N GLY A 496 -8.90 3.95 -10.86
CA GLY A 496 -8.02 3.00 -10.18
C GLY A 496 -7.94 1.68 -10.95
N GLU A 497 -8.28 0.57 -10.30
CA GLU A 497 -8.33 -0.76 -10.93
C GLU A 497 -9.61 -1.00 -11.76
N TYR A 498 -10.61 -0.14 -11.61
CA TYR A 498 -11.90 -0.31 -12.27
C TYR A 498 -11.91 0.34 -13.64
N TYR A 499 -12.41 -0.40 -14.63
CA TYR A 499 -12.58 0.05 -16.00
C TYR A 499 -13.70 -0.74 -16.68
N VAL A 500 -14.35 -0.10 -17.64
CA VAL A 500 -15.33 -0.77 -18.50
C VAL A 500 -14.62 -1.30 -19.75
N PHE A 501 -15.04 -2.48 -20.18
CA PHE A 501 -14.66 -3.05 -21.45
C PHE A 501 -15.90 -3.44 -22.26
N ILE A 502 -15.79 -3.37 -23.59
CA ILE A 502 -16.91 -3.63 -24.50
C ILE A 502 -16.47 -4.57 -25.62
N PHE A 503 -17.22 -5.65 -25.84
CA PHE A 503 -17.07 -6.53 -27.00
C PHE A 503 -18.19 -6.30 -28.02
N ASP A 504 -17.84 -6.39 -29.30
CA ASP A 504 -18.77 -6.27 -30.42
C ASP A 504 -19.57 -7.56 -30.71
N GLU A 505 -20.46 -7.52 -31.70
CA GLU A 505 -21.27 -8.69 -32.12
C GLU A 505 -20.43 -9.85 -32.70
N ASN A 506 -19.16 -9.60 -33.04
CA ASN A 506 -18.20 -10.61 -33.49
C ASN A 506 -17.28 -11.07 -32.36
N ASP A 507 -17.60 -10.69 -31.12
CA ASP A 507 -16.86 -10.99 -29.90
C ASP A 507 -15.44 -10.37 -29.87
N GLN A 508 -15.21 -9.29 -30.64
CA GLN A 508 -13.97 -8.53 -30.64
C GLN A 508 -14.00 -7.41 -29.61
N LEU A 509 -12.90 -7.22 -28.88
CA LEU A 509 -12.77 -6.15 -27.90
C LEU A 509 -12.67 -4.78 -28.60
N ILE A 510 -13.67 -3.92 -28.43
CA ILE A 510 -13.74 -2.60 -29.08
C ILE A 510 -13.52 -1.42 -28.12
N ALA A 511 -13.68 -1.63 -26.81
CA ALA A 511 -13.31 -0.64 -25.80
C ALA A 511 -12.60 -1.31 -24.61
N HIS A 512 -11.48 -0.75 -24.19
CA HIS A 512 -10.72 -1.22 -23.02
C HIS A 512 -9.70 -0.17 -22.57
N ALA A 513 -9.42 -0.12 -21.26
CA ALA A 513 -8.44 0.81 -20.67
C ALA A 513 -6.99 0.57 -21.14
N ASN A 514 -6.63 -0.69 -21.36
CA ASN A 514 -5.41 -1.08 -22.06
C ASN A 514 -5.63 -1.14 -23.58
N PRO A 515 -5.05 -0.22 -24.37
CA PRO A 515 -5.25 -0.17 -25.83
C PRO A 515 -4.62 -1.34 -26.58
N ASP A 516 -3.64 -2.04 -25.99
CA ASP A 516 -2.96 -3.16 -26.64
C ASP A 516 -3.86 -4.39 -26.83
N LEU A 517 -4.98 -4.45 -26.10
CA LEU A 517 -5.96 -5.54 -26.19
C LEU A 517 -7.03 -5.32 -27.27
N LEU A 518 -7.12 -4.11 -27.83
CA LEU A 518 -8.18 -3.77 -28.78
C LEU A 518 -8.10 -4.62 -30.06
N GLY A 519 -9.25 -5.15 -30.47
CA GLY A 519 -9.42 -6.02 -31.63
C GLY A 519 -9.18 -7.51 -31.35
N MET A 520 -8.72 -7.89 -30.15
CA MET A 520 -8.59 -9.28 -29.76
C MET A 520 -9.97 -9.94 -29.61
N ASP A 521 -10.05 -11.23 -29.94
CA ASP A 521 -11.28 -12.04 -29.93
C ASP A 521 -11.46 -12.75 -28.58
N LEU A 522 -12.63 -12.58 -27.95
CA LEU A 522 -13.01 -13.22 -26.69
C LEU A 522 -13.05 -14.76 -26.77
N LYS A 523 -13.22 -15.35 -27.96
CA LYS A 523 -13.12 -16.81 -28.17
C LYS A 523 -11.67 -17.28 -28.33
N GLY A 524 -10.77 -16.35 -28.64
CA GLY A 524 -9.34 -16.56 -28.79
C GLY A 524 -8.58 -16.41 -27.47
N ASP A 525 -7.33 -15.96 -27.56
CA ASP A 525 -6.41 -15.89 -26.41
C ASP A 525 -6.89 -14.91 -25.32
N LEU A 526 -7.70 -13.90 -25.67
CA LEU A 526 -8.20 -12.92 -24.70
C LEU A 526 -9.16 -13.54 -23.69
N GLY A 527 -10.00 -14.50 -24.09
CA GLY A 527 -10.96 -15.15 -23.19
C GLY A 527 -10.43 -16.38 -22.47
N VAL A 528 -9.11 -16.54 -22.44
CA VAL A 528 -8.42 -17.62 -21.75
C VAL A 528 -7.47 -16.98 -20.74
N ASP A 529 -7.62 -17.29 -19.47
CA ASP A 529 -6.68 -16.78 -18.47
C ASP A 529 -5.35 -17.53 -18.48
N VAL A 530 -4.41 -17.07 -17.65
CA VAL A 530 -3.05 -17.65 -17.56
C VAL A 530 -3.01 -19.12 -17.10
N THR A 531 -4.11 -19.67 -16.59
CA THR A 531 -4.23 -21.10 -16.23
C THR A 531 -4.77 -21.95 -17.38
N GLY A 532 -5.27 -21.32 -18.44
CA GLY A 532 -6.00 -21.99 -19.52
C GLY A 532 -7.51 -22.05 -19.27
N TYR A 533 -8.03 -21.39 -18.22
CA TYR A 533 -9.46 -21.34 -17.95
C TYR A 533 -10.16 -20.41 -18.94
N ARG A 534 -11.15 -20.97 -19.65
CA ARG A 534 -11.90 -20.30 -20.72
C ARG A 534 -13.04 -19.46 -20.19
N PHE A 535 -12.72 -18.36 -19.49
CA PHE A 535 -13.72 -17.45 -18.97
C PHE A 535 -14.53 -16.74 -20.07
N GLY A 536 -13.99 -16.64 -21.29
CA GLY A 536 -14.69 -16.07 -22.44
C GLY A 536 -16.00 -16.78 -22.75
N ASP A 537 -16.05 -18.12 -22.62
CA ASP A 537 -17.29 -18.89 -22.85
C ASP A 537 -18.40 -18.51 -21.85
N LEU A 538 -18.02 -18.15 -20.61
CA LEU A 538 -18.95 -17.69 -19.58
C LEU A 538 -19.42 -16.27 -19.83
N MET A 539 -18.52 -15.36 -20.23
CA MET A 539 -18.90 -14.00 -20.63
C MET A 539 -19.86 -14.00 -21.83
N LEU A 540 -19.63 -14.89 -22.79
CA LEU A 540 -20.50 -15.07 -23.96
C LEU A 540 -21.91 -15.53 -23.58
N SER A 541 -22.07 -16.20 -22.43
CA SER A 541 -23.37 -16.63 -21.91
C SER A 541 -24.21 -15.49 -21.31
N ALA A 542 -23.63 -14.29 -21.13
CA ALA A 542 -24.33 -13.14 -20.58
C ALA A 542 -25.61 -12.79 -21.36
N THR A 543 -26.65 -12.45 -20.61
CA THR A 543 -27.94 -11.95 -21.10
C THR A 543 -28.16 -10.50 -20.63
N GLU A 544 -29.34 -9.92 -20.87
CA GLU A 544 -29.71 -8.60 -20.34
C GLU A 544 -29.77 -8.59 -18.80
N GLU A 545 -29.99 -9.75 -18.17
CA GLU A 545 -29.95 -9.91 -16.72
C GLU A 545 -28.51 -9.93 -16.16
N GLY A 546 -27.51 -10.07 -17.03
CA GLY A 546 -26.10 -10.12 -16.69
C GLY A 546 -25.62 -11.41 -16.02
N VAL A 547 -24.29 -11.54 -15.89
CA VAL A 547 -23.62 -12.69 -15.29
C VAL A 547 -22.32 -12.26 -14.61
N TRP A 548 -22.04 -12.84 -13.44
CA TRP A 548 -20.73 -12.74 -12.80
C TRP A 548 -19.78 -13.78 -13.39
N VAL A 549 -18.58 -13.34 -13.75
CA VAL A 549 -17.50 -14.18 -14.27
C VAL A 549 -16.22 -13.85 -13.53
N ASP A 550 -15.64 -14.86 -12.89
CA ASP A 550 -14.39 -14.76 -12.15
C ASP A 550 -13.27 -15.46 -12.92
N TYR A 551 -12.09 -14.84 -13.00
CA TYR A 551 -10.94 -15.34 -13.76
C TYR A 551 -9.66 -14.64 -13.35
N LEU A 552 -8.51 -15.21 -13.69
CA LEU A 552 -7.23 -14.51 -13.51
C LEU A 552 -7.01 -13.50 -14.63
N PHE A 553 -6.64 -12.28 -14.28
CA PHE A 553 -6.33 -11.27 -15.26
C PHE A 553 -5.27 -10.32 -14.74
N GLN A 554 -4.54 -9.70 -15.66
CA GLN A 554 -3.57 -8.69 -15.28
C GLN A 554 -4.29 -7.47 -14.69
N ASN A 555 -3.94 -7.09 -13.46
CA ASN A 555 -4.38 -5.83 -12.86
C ASN A 555 -3.59 -4.67 -13.48
N LEU A 556 -4.28 -3.67 -14.00
CA LEU A 556 -3.64 -2.51 -14.67
C LEU A 556 -2.87 -1.60 -13.71
N VAL A 557 -3.20 -1.64 -12.42
CA VAL A 557 -2.54 -0.84 -11.38
C VAL A 557 -1.26 -1.51 -10.91
N THR A 558 -1.31 -2.81 -10.61
CA THR A 558 -0.18 -3.56 -10.04
C THR A 558 0.69 -4.22 -11.11
N GLY A 559 0.13 -4.52 -12.28
CA GLY A 559 0.75 -5.31 -13.34
C GLY A 559 0.74 -6.83 -13.11
N ASN A 560 0.21 -7.29 -11.97
CA ASN A 560 0.21 -8.71 -11.56
C ASN A 560 -1.01 -9.46 -12.09
N GLN A 561 -0.91 -10.79 -12.18
CA GLN A 561 -2.07 -11.66 -12.39
C GLN A 561 -2.83 -11.80 -11.08
N GLU A 562 -4.06 -11.29 -11.04
CA GLU A 562 -4.91 -11.26 -9.85
C GLU A 562 -6.29 -11.79 -10.18
N TYR A 563 -7.03 -12.24 -9.16
CA TYR A 563 -8.35 -12.80 -9.36
C TYR A 563 -9.34 -11.66 -9.62
N LYS A 564 -9.91 -11.61 -10.81
CA LYS A 564 -10.79 -10.54 -11.24
C LYS A 564 -12.23 -11.01 -11.21
N HIS A 565 -13.06 -10.28 -10.48
CA HIS A 565 -14.49 -10.50 -10.40
C HIS A 565 -15.21 -9.54 -11.33
N THR A 566 -15.87 -10.07 -12.35
CA THR A 566 -16.40 -9.24 -13.44
C THR A 566 -17.90 -9.43 -13.61
N TRP A 567 -18.63 -8.33 -13.65
CA TRP A 567 -20.03 -8.32 -14.08
C TRP A 567 -20.10 -8.06 -15.57
N VAL A 568 -20.82 -8.89 -16.32
CA VAL A 568 -21.00 -8.74 -17.77
C VAL A 568 -22.48 -8.73 -18.12
N VAL A 569 -22.93 -7.74 -18.90
CA VAL A 569 -24.29 -7.62 -19.41
C VAL A 569 -24.27 -7.62 -20.93
N ARG A 570 -25.17 -8.38 -21.55
CA ARG A 570 -25.40 -8.32 -23.00
C ARG A 570 -26.49 -7.31 -23.30
N HIS A 571 -26.20 -6.33 -24.15
CA HIS A 571 -27.14 -5.28 -24.54
C HIS A 571 -26.93 -4.89 -26.01
N ASP A 572 -28.01 -4.94 -26.80
CA ASP A 572 -28.00 -4.65 -28.25
C ASP A 572 -26.90 -5.41 -29.03
N GLY A 573 -26.71 -6.69 -28.68
CA GLY A 573 -25.70 -7.55 -29.30
C GLY A 573 -24.27 -7.41 -28.74
N LEU A 574 -23.97 -6.31 -28.04
CA LEU A 574 -22.68 -6.03 -27.41
C LEU A 574 -22.60 -6.63 -26.00
N LEU A 575 -21.37 -6.90 -25.52
CA LEU A 575 -21.11 -7.23 -24.11
C LEU A 575 -20.46 -6.04 -23.42
N PHE A 576 -21.03 -5.59 -22.31
CA PHE A 576 -20.47 -4.57 -21.43
C PHE A 576 -20.02 -5.22 -20.14
N GLY A 577 -18.78 -5.01 -19.74
CA GLY A 577 -18.28 -5.54 -18.48
C GLY A 577 -17.39 -4.59 -17.71
N SER A 578 -17.35 -4.78 -16.40
CA SER A 578 -16.41 -4.13 -15.47
C SER A 578 -16.16 -5.10 -14.31
N GLY A 579 -15.11 -4.87 -13.54
CA GLY A 579 -14.78 -5.71 -12.41
C GLY A 579 -13.78 -5.08 -11.45
N TRP A 580 -13.56 -5.75 -10.33
CA TRP A 580 -12.50 -5.44 -9.38
C TRP A 580 -11.54 -6.61 -9.26
N TYR A 581 -10.36 -6.35 -8.71
CA TYR A 581 -9.39 -7.39 -8.44
C TYR A 581 -9.36 -7.71 -6.96
N GLN A 582 -9.25 -9.00 -6.68
CA GLN A 582 -8.94 -9.52 -5.38
C GLN A 582 -7.57 -10.17 -5.47
N VAL A 583 -6.63 -9.64 -4.69
CA VAL A 583 -5.42 -10.37 -4.33
C VAL A 583 -5.88 -11.50 -3.42
N LEU A 584 -6.08 -12.69 -3.99
CA LEU A 584 -6.34 -13.86 -3.17
C LEU A 584 -5.10 -14.11 -2.31
N PRO A 585 -5.21 -14.19 -0.97
CA PRO A 585 -4.13 -14.68 -0.11
C PRO A 585 -3.59 -16.04 -0.61
N SER A 586 -4.44 -16.78 -1.33
CA SER A 586 -4.25 -18.10 -1.91
C SER A 586 -3.71 -18.15 -3.35
N LEU A 587 -3.35 -17.02 -3.99
CA LEU A 587 -2.39 -17.08 -5.12
C LEU A 587 -0.96 -17.34 -4.63
N ALA A 588 -0.72 -17.25 -3.32
CA ALA A 588 0.47 -17.77 -2.65
C ALA A 588 0.34 -19.24 -2.20
N LEU A 589 -0.83 -19.90 -2.28
CA LEU A 589 -1.08 -21.36 -2.15
C LEU A 589 -2.60 -21.65 -2.25
N ALA A 590 -3.08 -22.17 -3.37
CA ALA A 590 -3.63 -23.53 -3.45
C ALA A 590 -3.66 -24.02 -4.90
N VAL A 591 -2.65 -23.67 -5.68
CA VAL A 591 -2.26 -24.59 -6.72
C VAL A 591 -1.56 -25.76 -6.06
N THR A 592 -2.24 -26.89 -6.01
CA THR A 592 -1.66 -28.11 -5.47
C THR A 592 -0.89 -28.85 -6.55
N LYS A 593 -0.04 -29.80 -6.19
CA LYS A 593 0.56 -30.74 -7.17
C LYS A 593 -0.47 -31.55 -7.96
N ALA A 594 -1.75 -31.53 -7.56
CA ALA A 594 -2.85 -32.10 -8.34
C ALA A 594 -3.27 -31.22 -9.54
N GLN A 595 -2.78 -29.99 -9.61
CA GLN A 595 -2.93 -29.00 -10.69
C GLN A 595 -1.53 -28.66 -11.24
N PRO A 596 -0.91 -29.61 -11.95
CA PRO A 596 0.53 -29.58 -12.19
C PRO A 596 0.96 -28.45 -13.14
N ALA A 597 0.08 -27.99 -14.03
CA ALA A 597 0.36 -26.90 -14.94
C ALA A 597 0.45 -25.55 -14.20
N GLU A 598 -0.57 -25.25 -13.41
CA GLU A 598 -0.66 -24.07 -12.57
C GLU A 598 0.50 -24.06 -11.56
N TYR A 599 0.89 -25.24 -11.03
CA TYR A 599 1.94 -25.34 -10.00
C TYR A 599 3.28 -24.95 -10.59
N THR A 600 3.48 -25.34 -11.85
CA THR A 600 4.66 -24.99 -12.63
C THR A 600 4.74 -23.48 -12.87
N VAL A 601 3.63 -22.85 -13.26
CA VAL A 601 3.57 -21.39 -13.48
C VAL A 601 3.92 -20.65 -12.20
N ALA A 602 3.31 -21.05 -11.07
CA ALA A 602 3.60 -20.48 -9.76
C ALA A 602 5.07 -20.65 -9.35
N MET A 603 5.68 -21.80 -9.66
CA MET A 603 7.10 -22.03 -9.35
C MET A 603 8.04 -21.16 -10.20
N VAL A 604 7.73 -20.95 -11.48
CA VAL A 604 8.52 -20.07 -12.36
C VAL A 604 8.35 -18.60 -11.95
N ASP A 605 7.15 -18.19 -11.58
CA ASP A 605 6.91 -16.85 -11.03
C ASP A 605 7.71 -16.63 -9.74
N LYS A 606 7.70 -17.61 -8.82
CA LYS A 606 8.54 -17.58 -7.61
C LYS A 606 10.02 -17.43 -7.95
N ALA A 607 10.51 -18.13 -8.98
CA ALA A 607 11.90 -18.00 -9.44
C ALA A 607 12.21 -16.64 -10.04
N LEU A 608 11.28 -16.08 -10.80
CA LEU A 608 11.39 -14.76 -11.38
C LEU A 608 11.41 -13.67 -10.29
N ARG A 609 10.55 -13.78 -9.27
CA ARG A 609 10.55 -12.90 -8.09
C ARG A 609 11.86 -13.00 -7.31
N TYR A 610 12.35 -14.22 -7.06
CA TYR A 610 13.63 -14.44 -6.40
C TYR A 610 14.79 -13.80 -7.18
N TYR A 611 14.80 -13.93 -8.50
CA TYR A 611 15.76 -13.26 -9.38
C TYR A 611 15.68 -11.74 -9.30
N LYS A 612 14.48 -11.15 -9.36
CA LYS A 612 14.29 -9.70 -9.26
C LYS A 612 14.73 -9.14 -7.91
N ALA A 613 14.44 -9.86 -6.82
CA ALA A 613 14.73 -9.43 -5.46
C ALA A 613 16.22 -9.54 -5.08
N HIS A 614 16.89 -10.61 -5.51
CA HIS A 614 18.25 -10.92 -5.06
C HIS A 614 19.31 -10.84 -6.16
N GLY A 615 18.90 -10.61 -7.40
CA GLY A 615 19.76 -10.55 -8.57
C GLY A 615 20.24 -11.92 -9.06
N ARG A 616 20.89 -11.90 -10.24
CA ARG A 616 21.33 -13.08 -10.97
C ARG A 616 22.16 -14.06 -10.16
N GLU A 617 23.20 -13.59 -9.47
CA GLU A 617 24.16 -14.46 -8.78
C GLU A 617 23.49 -15.26 -7.65
N ALA A 618 22.60 -14.61 -6.88
CA ALA A 618 21.88 -15.26 -5.79
C ALA A 618 20.86 -16.27 -6.32
N ALA A 619 20.11 -15.93 -7.37
CA ALA A 619 19.16 -16.85 -8.00
C ALA A 619 19.85 -18.10 -8.57
N VAL A 620 20.97 -17.91 -9.27
CA VAL A 620 21.78 -19.02 -9.80
C VAL A 620 22.30 -19.90 -8.66
N ALA A 621 22.82 -19.30 -7.58
CA ALA A 621 23.30 -20.07 -6.44
C ALA A 621 22.16 -20.87 -5.76
N HIS A 622 20.97 -20.27 -5.61
CA HIS A 622 19.80 -20.90 -5.00
C HIS A 622 19.31 -22.11 -5.80
N TYR A 623 19.11 -21.95 -7.11
CA TYR A 623 18.58 -23.01 -7.99
C TYR A 623 19.61 -24.07 -8.41
N ASN A 624 20.87 -23.92 -8.00
CA ASN A 624 21.91 -24.95 -8.09
C ASN A 624 21.95 -25.88 -6.86
N THR A 625 20.93 -25.84 -6.00
CA THR A 625 20.85 -26.66 -4.79
C THR A 625 19.77 -27.75 -4.92
N PRO A 626 19.99 -28.96 -4.38
CA PRO A 626 18.95 -29.99 -4.31
C PRO A 626 17.69 -29.55 -3.57
N GLU A 627 17.83 -28.66 -2.58
CA GLU A 627 16.72 -28.13 -1.78
C GLU A 627 15.75 -27.26 -2.59
N SER A 628 16.17 -26.78 -3.77
CA SER A 628 15.31 -26.02 -4.70
C SER A 628 14.35 -26.89 -5.52
N VAL A 629 14.48 -28.23 -5.41
CA VAL A 629 13.60 -29.20 -6.08
C VAL A 629 12.41 -29.50 -5.19
N ASP A 630 11.22 -29.51 -5.78
CA ASP A 630 10.01 -29.95 -5.09
C ASP A 630 9.30 -31.07 -5.84
N GLY A 631 9.47 -32.32 -5.36
CA GLY A 631 8.94 -33.50 -6.04
C GLY A 631 9.58 -33.70 -7.41
N GLU A 632 8.80 -33.54 -8.48
CA GLU A 632 9.30 -33.59 -9.86
C GLU A 632 9.57 -32.21 -10.49
N TRP A 633 9.20 -31.12 -9.80
CA TRP A 633 9.40 -29.77 -10.26
C TRP A 633 10.77 -29.23 -9.84
N TYR A 634 11.42 -28.58 -10.80
CA TYR A 634 12.72 -27.93 -10.60
C TYR A 634 12.87 -26.76 -11.57
N VAL A 635 13.52 -25.71 -11.10
CA VAL A 635 13.80 -24.53 -11.91
C VAL A 635 15.07 -24.76 -12.73
N TYR A 636 15.05 -24.32 -13.98
CA TYR A 636 16.20 -24.17 -14.85
C TYR A 636 16.35 -22.72 -15.29
N ILE A 637 17.59 -22.27 -15.42
CA ILE A 637 17.90 -20.92 -15.92
C ILE A 637 18.96 -21.03 -17.01
N PHE A 638 18.62 -20.59 -18.21
CA PHE A 638 19.58 -20.41 -19.31
C PHE A 638 19.98 -18.95 -19.44
N ASP A 639 21.23 -18.72 -19.78
CA ASP A 639 21.77 -17.38 -20.02
C ASP A 639 21.45 -16.84 -21.42
N GLU A 640 21.97 -15.65 -21.71
CA GLU A 640 21.76 -14.95 -22.97
C GLU A 640 22.41 -15.64 -24.18
N ASN A 641 23.30 -16.60 -23.93
CA ASN A 641 23.92 -17.45 -24.94
C ASN A 641 23.30 -18.85 -24.96
N ASP A 642 22.12 -19.01 -24.36
CA ASP A 642 21.38 -20.27 -24.25
C ASP A 642 22.14 -21.36 -23.45
N GLN A 643 23.09 -20.99 -22.58
CA GLN A 643 23.81 -21.94 -21.72
C GLN A 643 23.09 -22.14 -20.38
N LEU A 644 22.97 -23.38 -19.92
CA LEU A 644 22.33 -23.70 -18.63
C LEU A 644 23.22 -23.24 -17.47
N ILE A 645 22.81 -22.19 -16.75
CA ILE A 645 23.56 -21.60 -15.64
C ILE A 645 23.00 -21.97 -14.26
N ALA A 646 21.72 -22.36 -14.17
CA ALA A 646 21.15 -22.88 -12.93
C ALA A 646 20.31 -24.14 -13.17
N HIS A 647 20.60 -25.20 -12.42
CA HIS A 647 19.86 -26.44 -12.42
C HIS A 647 20.27 -27.29 -11.19
N ALA A 648 19.31 -27.97 -10.55
CA ALA A 648 19.59 -28.79 -9.37
C ALA A 648 20.51 -30.01 -9.65
N ASN A 649 20.51 -30.51 -10.88
CA ASN A 649 21.52 -31.47 -11.37
C ASN A 649 22.76 -30.72 -11.91
N PRO A 650 23.92 -30.75 -11.20
CA PRO A 650 25.11 -30.01 -11.60
C PRO A 650 25.77 -30.56 -12.87
N ASP A 651 25.51 -31.80 -13.28
CA ASP A 651 26.11 -32.41 -14.48
C ASP A 651 25.57 -31.78 -15.79
N LEU A 652 24.46 -31.06 -15.73
CA LEU A 652 23.86 -30.36 -16.88
C LEU A 652 24.40 -28.94 -17.06
N LEU A 653 25.05 -28.37 -16.05
CA LEU A 653 25.49 -26.98 -16.08
C LEU A 653 26.50 -26.72 -17.20
N GLY A 654 26.32 -25.60 -17.91
CA GLY A 654 27.13 -25.18 -19.05
C GLY A 654 26.76 -25.82 -20.39
N GLN A 655 25.80 -26.75 -20.42
CA GLN A 655 25.27 -27.31 -21.67
C GLN A 655 24.41 -26.28 -22.39
N ASP A 656 24.50 -26.27 -23.72
CA ASP A 656 23.74 -25.38 -24.60
C ASP A 656 22.33 -25.94 -24.88
N LEU A 657 21.31 -25.09 -24.79
CA LEU A 657 19.91 -25.49 -25.00
C LEU A 657 19.67 -25.99 -26.42
N LYS A 658 20.31 -25.46 -27.46
CA LYS A 658 20.08 -25.90 -28.85
C LYS A 658 20.91 -27.13 -29.20
N GLU A 659 22.17 -27.14 -28.81
CA GLU A 659 23.15 -28.13 -29.28
C GLU A 659 23.23 -29.38 -28.41
N ASP A 660 23.11 -29.23 -27.08
CA ASP A 660 23.38 -30.30 -26.13
C ASP A 660 22.10 -30.88 -25.50
N LEU A 661 21.15 -30.01 -25.09
CA LEU A 661 19.98 -30.41 -24.30
C LEU A 661 18.68 -30.50 -25.09
N GLY A 662 18.46 -29.60 -26.04
CA GLY A 662 17.17 -29.33 -26.69
C GLY A 662 16.73 -30.34 -27.73
N LEU A 663 17.21 -31.58 -27.67
CA LEU A 663 16.82 -32.69 -28.53
C LEU A 663 16.35 -33.84 -27.65
N ASP A 664 15.07 -34.17 -27.72
CA ASP A 664 14.53 -35.30 -26.97
C ASP A 664 14.77 -36.65 -27.67
N SER A 665 14.49 -37.75 -26.96
CA SER A 665 14.71 -39.11 -27.46
C SER A 665 13.79 -39.51 -28.63
N THR A 666 12.77 -38.71 -28.95
CA THR A 666 11.91 -38.90 -30.13
C THR A 666 12.47 -38.23 -31.38
N GLY A 667 13.50 -37.39 -31.22
CA GLY A 667 14.09 -36.57 -32.29
C GLY A 667 13.45 -35.18 -32.40
N TYR A 668 12.68 -34.74 -31.40
CA TYR A 668 12.07 -33.41 -31.38
C TYR A 668 13.01 -32.36 -30.78
N HIS A 669 13.22 -31.26 -31.51
CA HIS A 669 14.13 -30.18 -31.18
C HIS A 669 13.48 -29.11 -30.27
N PHE A 670 13.02 -29.51 -29.09
CA PHE A 670 12.28 -28.63 -28.17
C PHE A 670 13.05 -27.37 -27.72
N GLY A 671 14.39 -27.39 -27.77
CA GLY A 671 15.20 -26.22 -27.44
C GLY A 671 14.99 -25.05 -28.40
N THR A 672 14.65 -25.32 -29.67
CA THR A 672 14.33 -24.24 -30.64
C THR A 672 13.04 -23.54 -30.26
N ASP A 673 12.01 -24.33 -29.93
CA ASP A 673 10.68 -23.82 -29.57
C ASP A 673 10.72 -23.10 -28.21
N MET A 674 11.46 -23.63 -27.23
CA MET A 674 11.63 -22.99 -25.92
C MET A 674 12.25 -21.60 -26.02
N LEU A 675 13.12 -21.34 -27.00
CA LEU A 675 13.74 -20.05 -27.19
C LEU A 675 12.79 -18.96 -27.70
N GLU A 676 11.62 -19.33 -28.22
CA GLU A 676 10.56 -18.40 -28.61
C GLU A 676 9.82 -17.81 -27.40
N ALA A 677 10.11 -18.28 -26.18
CA ALA A 677 9.56 -17.73 -24.95
C ALA A 677 9.82 -16.22 -24.81
N THR A 678 8.76 -15.49 -24.45
CA THR A 678 8.75 -14.06 -24.18
C THR A 678 8.52 -13.78 -22.69
N ALA A 679 8.33 -12.51 -22.31
CA ALA A 679 8.02 -12.14 -20.93
C ALA A 679 6.63 -12.65 -20.49
N GLU A 680 5.73 -12.88 -21.44
CA GLU A 680 4.40 -13.45 -21.25
C GLU A 680 4.43 -14.97 -21.02
N GLY A 681 5.57 -15.60 -21.31
CA GLY A 681 5.82 -17.02 -21.11
C GLY A 681 5.35 -17.93 -22.25
N LEU A 682 5.83 -19.18 -22.23
CA LEU A 682 5.56 -20.19 -23.26
C LEU A 682 5.55 -21.59 -22.65
N TRP A 683 4.53 -22.38 -23.03
CA TRP A 683 4.48 -23.81 -22.75
C TRP A 683 5.16 -24.63 -23.83
N VAL A 684 6.06 -25.54 -23.44
CA VAL A 684 6.75 -26.47 -24.34
C VAL A 684 6.63 -27.89 -23.80
N ARG A 685 6.27 -28.84 -24.67
CA ARG A 685 6.10 -30.26 -24.33
C ARG A 685 7.13 -31.11 -25.04
N TYR A 686 7.90 -31.91 -24.29
CA TYR A 686 9.00 -32.73 -24.83
C TYR A 686 9.29 -33.94 -23.94
N VAL A 687 10.01 -34.94 -24.44
CA VAL A 687 10.42 -36.08 -23.61
C VAL A 687 11.69 -35.74 -22.82
N PHE A 688 11.67 -35.95 -21.51
CA PHE A 688 12.84 -35.71 -20.66
C PHE A 688 12.91 -36.67 -19.48
N LEU A 689 14.08 -36.81 -18.86
CA LEU A 689 14.27 -37.63 -17.67
C LEU A 689 13.50 -37.03 -16.49
N ASN A 690 12.58 -37.78 -15.88
CA ASN A 690 11.92 -37.40 -14.64
C ASN A 690 12.83 -37.69 -13.44
N PRO A 691 13.23 -36.70 -12.63
CA PRO A 691 14.11 -36.92 -11.49
C PRO A 691 13.47 -37.78 -10.38
N ALA A 692 12.14 -37.79 -10.27
CA ALA A 692 11.43 -38.57 -9.26
C ALA A 692 11.37 -40.08 -9.60
N THR A 693 11.28 -40.42 -10.89
CA THR A 693 11.15 -41.83 -11.34
C THR A 693 12.43 -42.40 -11.96
N GLY A 694 13.32 -41.54 -12.46
CA GLY A 694 14.51 -41.92 -13.22
C GLY A 694 14.22 -42.47 -14.63
N ALA A 695 12.99 -42.29 -15.13
CA ALA A 695 12.59 -42.71 -16.47
C ALA A 695 12.35 -41.50 -17.39
N GLU A 696 12.50 -41.70 -18.70
CA GLU A 696 12.05 -40.71 -19.68
C GLU A 696 10.52 -40.66 -19.73
N GLN A 697 9.98 -39.46 -19.58
CA GLN A 697 8.55 -39.17 -19.55
C GLN A 697 8.26 -37.89 -20.31
N THR A 698 7.01 -37.66 -20.68
CA THR A 698 6.63 -36.42 -21.36
C THR A 698 6.60 -35.29 -20.34
N LYS A 699 7.50 -34.32 -20.47
CA LYS A 699 7.57 -33.14 -19.63
C LYS A 699 6.79 -32.00 -20.26
N HIS A 700 6.06 -31.27 -19.43
CA HIS A 700 5.35 -30.04 -19.76
C HIS A 700 6.03 -28.90 -19.03
N SER A 701 6.63 -27.96 -19.78
CA SER A 701 7.44 -26.89 -19.21
C SER A 701 6.89 -25.52 -19.49
N TRP A 702 6.75 -24.71 -18.45
CA TRP A 702 6.48 -23.27 -18.55
C TRP A 702 7.79 -22.51 -18.49
N THR A 703 7.99 -21.61 -19.43
CA THR A 703 9.25 -20.89 -19.61
C THR A 703 8.99 -19.42 -19.88
N VAL A 704 9.67 -18.53 -19.16
CA VAL A 704 9.57 -17.07 -19.31
C VAL A 704 10.94 -16.49 -19.65
N ARG A 705 10.97 -15.47 -20.50
CA ARG A 705 12.17 -14.70 -20.80
C ARG A 705 12.17 -13.37 -20.04
N HIS A 706 13.22 -13.14 -19.25
CA HIS A 706 13.38 -11.91 -18.47
C HIS A 706 14.86 -11.54 -18.37
N ASP A 707 15.22 -10.28 -18.60
CA ASP A 707 16.62 -9.79 -18.60
C ASP A 707 17.57 -10.60 -19.49
N GLY A 708 17.07 -11.13 -20.60
CA GLY A 708 17.83 -11.99 -21.50
C GLY A 708 18.00 -13.43 -21.00
N LEU A 709 17.66 -13.73 -19.74
CA LEU A 709 17.61 -15.07 -19.19
C LEU A 709 16.32 -15.77 -19.59
N LEU A 710 16.39 -17.09 -19.65
CA LEU A 710 15.25 -17.96 -19.86
C LEU A 710 15.07 -18.83 -18.60
N ILE A 711 13.98 -18.58 -17.88
CA ILE A 711 13.69 -19.18 -16.57
C ILE A 711 12.46 -20.07 -16.72
N GLY A 712 12.54 -21.33 -16.31
CA GLY A 712 11.41 -22.24 -16.44
C GLY A 712 11.41 -23.40 -15.45
N SER A 713 10.31 -24.13 -15.42
CA SER A 713 10.09 -25.35 -14.63
C SER A 713 9.15 -26.28 -15.41
N GLY A 714 8.86 -27.48 -14.89
CA GLY A 714 7.87 -28.36 -15.52
C GLY A 714 7.47 -29.57 -14.69
N TRP A 715 6.40 -30.22 -15.14
CA TRP A 715 5.83 -31.46 -14.59
C TRP A 715 5.86 -32.58 -15.62
N TYR A 716 5.59 -33.83 -15.21
CA TYR A 716 5.70 -35.01 -16.08
C TYR A 716 4.41 -35.84 -16.17
N GLU A 717 4.12 -36.34 -17.38
CA GLU A 717 3.02 -37.26 -17.69
C GLU A 717 3.48 -38.74 -17.71
#